data_AF-A0A4U0TVU7-F1
#
_entry.id   AF-A0A4U0TVU7-F1
#
_cell.length_a   1.000
_cell.length_b   1.000
_cell.length_c   1.000
_cell.angle_alpha   90.00
_cell.angle_beta   90.00
_cell.angle_gamma   90.00
#
_symmetry.space_group_name_H-M   'P 1'
#
loop_
_entity.id
_entity.type
_entity.pdbx_description
1 polymer ?
#
loop_
_entity_poly.entity_id
_entity_poly.type
_entity_poly.pdbx_seq_one_letter_code
_entity_poly.pdbx_strand_id
1 'polypeptide(L)'
;MWTANTLLVGLLLLSSIGETARTPQQRREQRRTLPVEDVILPPHVGDGYGSGEAWRSQDLGERQFTLRHIYHHGSHQYPLLHRYADIAPDTPMHVTDDDGETYEVAPTRLIARASSMNIQRLAQRSPTDIDHLLEHAALHGAPPTLSASVWTIDELPAPNVTDRDTVLTFAKIASNAYVQDHGATDWKDVRGGLNYTDDFGWEADGLRGHIFADQTNRTVVIGLKGTSSPIFDDQDTVGTDRLNDNLFGSCCCGQGGQWGWKTVCDCMTSTYTCNSTCVRKSLHEKSHYYPAVRDLYHNVTARYPDAEAIWLSGHSLGGVVSGLLGLTYGLPTLTFEAFPDALAANRLDLPTPPGYRIGSHQARPATGLHHFGHTADPIYMGTCNAASSFCTIAGYAFQGVCHTGRTCTYDTVGDLGWRVGIGTHKIGSVIKDVLEVYDTVPECEEDVECQDCFNWKFYESNSSEPITTSSSVATAAKYDEYILAPSSRTLHPASVYEVNGTVTGANSLTSSNGNNNDYTGRAIFTGPSTVTYDFGKNIAGLVTLEIGSVDEGQYIGLTYTESSLWINSAGSDATADAGIDEPLWFDLTGPGTYTVSRQHERGAFRYLSLIHNTTGNAEVEEVKVHFTAMPHFADDQLRDYSGYFHCDDELLNRIWYAGAYTNQLCTIDPRHGDALVHLGELNSTQGDDEVGAVTWYNNKTITNGTSCLTDGAKRDRLVWAGDMAIAVPGLVVSTNDLISVANSLDSLFNLQNTTTGQLPYAGVGFRPSFSATYHLYTLIGVADHYLYSGNLTYLQNKWPAWKRAMNYSLLTIDSTGLMNVTSSLDWLRSGMGAHNIEANAILYNTLTQGLALATALNDTAVLPTWTTTAAKLKSAANTLLWNATAGLYTDNQTTTLTPQDGNSWALVSNLTDSAHKRTSISRALAARWGPYGAPALEAANAISPFISGFELQAHLAADNTPAALTLMRRMWGYMLNNPYMTNSTFIEGYSFDGSLHYAPYTNDPRVSHAHGWATGPTSTLSFYIGGLRILSAGGRTWEVSPRLGDLRSVDVGFETKLGSFASQVNGSGDGVVSGLRFWTPVGTRGSVSLPGVRGVLRSSDGTVVRLNGGGVAEDVPGGMWVLVVEGNRTAGNGSLSTGSGGNVSGAVPAAYTGTGAVAGPAGFTALVLVAVGWFALLL
;
A
#
# COMPACT_ATOMS: atom_id res chain seq x y z
N MET A 1 45.27 23.49 30.79
CA MET A 1 45.05 23.41 32.25
C MET A 1 43.57 23.18 32.46
N TRP A 2 43.23 21.99 32.98
CA TRP A 2 42.13 21.62 33.88
C TRP A 2 40.72 22.24 33.67
N THR A 3 39.60 21.50 33.59
CA THR A 3 39.35 20.08 33.91
C THR A 3 37.97 19.59 33.44
N ALA A 4 37.91 18.29 33.15
CA ALA A 4 36.77 17.44 32.82
C ALA A 4 35.75 17.20 33.97
N ASN A 5 35.53 18.16 34.87
CA ASN A 5 34.67 17.97 36.07
C ASN A 5 33.29 18.63 35.98
N THR A 6 32.95 19.35 34.91
CA THR A 6 31.63 19.99 34.78
C THR A 6 30.63 19.19 33.94
N LEU A 7 31.08 18.19 33.17
CA LEU A 7 30.19 17.29 32.44
C LEU A 7 29.70 16.11 33.31
N LEU A 8 30.39 15.79 34.40
CA LEU A 8 30.02 14.66 35.28
C LEU A 8 28.92 15.01 36.30
N VAL A 9 28.70 16.29 36.60
CA VAL A 9 27.71 16.73 37.61
C VAL A 9 26.32 16.91 37.00
N GLY A 10 26.21 17.13 35.68
CA GLY A 10 24.92 17.16 34.97
C GLY A 10 24.30 15.77 34.75
N LEU A 11 25.11 14.71 34.73
CA LEU A 11 24.67 13.32 34.53
C LEU A 11 24.32 12.58 35.83
N LEU A 12 24.68 13.13 37.00
CA LEU A 12 24.39 12.54 38.31
C LEU A 12 23.14 13.11 39.01
N LEU A 13 22.45 14.08 38.39
CA LEU A 13 21.22 14.67 38.94
C LEU A 13 19.91 14.12 38.33
N LEU A 14 20.01 13.14 37.42
CA LEU A 14 18.84 12.40 36.88
C LEU A 14 18.69 10.98 37.47
N SER A 15 19.50 10.58 38.46
CA SER A 15 19.48 9.23 39.05
C SER A 15 18.83 9.15 40.45
N SER A 16 18.00 10.12 40.85
CA SER A 16 17.35 10.14 42.19
C SER A 16 15.82 10.07 42.19
N ILE A 17 15.24 9.34 41.23
CA ILE A 17 13.90 8.74 41.38
C ILE A 17 14.02 7.25 41.06
N GLY A 18 14.82 6.54 41.85
CA GLY A 18 14.80 5.09 41.88
C GLY A 18 13.66 4.64 42.79
N GLU A 19 12.59 4.10 42.21
CA GLU A 19 11.78 3.14 42.95
C GLU A 19 12.69 1.96 43.31
N THR A 20 13.00 1.83 44.59
CA THR A 20 13.68 0.66 45.15
C THR A 20 12.93 -0.60 44.71
N ALA A 21 13.61 -1.46 43.95
CA ALA A 21 13.10 -2.75 43.49
C ALA A 21 12.59 -3.58 44.67
N ARG A 22 11.28 -3.86 44.69
CA ARG A 22 10.67 -4.81 45.63
C ARG A 22 10.93 -6.23 45.16
N THR A 23 11.18 -7.14 46.11
CA THR A 23 11.46 -8.55 45.84
C THR A 23 10.23 -9.25 45.23
N PRO A 24 10.40 -10.33 44.43
CA PRO A 24 9.29 -11.09 43.83
C PRO A 24 8.26 -11.58 44.87
N GLN A 25 8.73 -11.95 46.06
CA GLN A 25 7.90 -12.38 47.19
C GLN A 25 6.96 -11.26 47.68
N GLN A 26 7.44 -10.01 47.73
CA GLN A 26 6.65 -8.83 48.12
C GLN A 26 5.58 -8.44 47.08
N ARG A 27 5.78 -8.79 45.80
CA ARG A 27 4.77 -8.61 44.74
C ARG A 27 3.68 -9.69 44.78
N ARG A 28 4.02 -10.92 45.21
CA ARG A 28 3.05 -12.03 45.40
C ARG A 28 2.08 -11.76 46.56
N GLU A 29 2.53 -11.18 47.66
CA GLU A 29 1.65 -10.91 48.83
C GLU A 29 0.62 -9.78 48.59
N GLN A 30 0.98 -8.76 47.82
CA GLN A 30 0.09 -7.61 47.58
C GLN A 30 -1.08 -7.95 46.63
N ARG A 31 -0.97 -9.02 45.83
CA ARG A 31 -2.05 -9.52 44.95
C ARG A 31 -3.13 -10.33 45.70
N ARG A 32 -2.87 -10.80 46.92
CA ARG A 32 -3.83 -11.55 47.75
C ARG A 32 -4.87 -10.68 48.47
N THR A 33 -4.78 -9.34 48.41
CA THR A 33 -5.56 -8.43 49.28
C THR A 33 -6.60 -7.55 48.58
N LEU A 34 -6.98 -7.81 47.33
CA LEU A 34 -8.03 -7.06 46.63
C LEU A 34 -9.36 -7.84 46.58
N PRO A 35 -10.54 -7.18 46.61
CA PRO A 35 -11.82 -7.86 46.73
C PRO A 35 -12.15 -8.62 45.45
N VAL A 36 -12.55 -9.89 45.61
CA VAL A 36 -12.99 -10.80 44.55
C VAL A 36 -14.35 -10.32 44.02
N GLU A 37 -14.42 -9.86 42.77
CA GLU A 37 -15.65 -9.92 41.99
C GLU A 37 -15.76 -11.33 41.39
N ASP A 38 -16.93 -11.96 41.56
CA ASP A 38 -17.22 -13.35 41.20
C ASP A 38 -16.89 -13.65 39.72
N VAL A 39 -15.75 -14.31 39.49
CA VAL A 39 -15.49 -15.03 38.24
C VAL A 39 -16.30 -16.31 38.29
N ILE A 40 -17.43 -16.33 37.58
CA ILE A 40 -18.18 -17.56 37.30
C ILE A 40 -17.29 -18.47 36.46
N LEU A 41 -16.69 -19.48 37.09
CA LEU A 41 -16.05 -20.60 36.40
C LEU A 41 -17.15 -21.44 35.69
N PRO A 42 -17.02 -21.77 34.40
CA PRO A 42 -17.92 -22.73 33.76
C PRO A 42 -17.76 -24.12 34.41
N PRO A 43 -18.82 -24.94 34.41
CA PRO A 43 -18.84 -26.21 35.13
C PRO A 43 -17.76 -27.15 34.61
N HIS A 44 -17.11 -27.87 35.53
CA HIS A 44 -16.28 -29.02 35.21
C HIS A 44 -17.03 -29.94 34.24
N VAL A 45 -16.43 -30.20 33.08
CA VAL A 45 -16.91 -31.26 32.19
C VAL A 45 -16.62 -32.58 32.90
N GLY A 46 -17.68 -33.17 33.45
CA GLY A 46 -17.89 -34.60 33.60
C GLY A 46 -16.90 -35.37 34.46
N ASP A 47 -17.36 -35.74 35.65
CA ASP A 47 -16.89 -36.90 36.40
C ASP A 47 -16.67 -38.11 35.47
N GLY A 48 -15.41 -38.40 35.20
CA GLY A 48 -15.02 -39.47 34.29
C GLY A 48 -13.53 -39.82 34.32
N TYR A 49 -12.76 -39.39 35.32
CA TYR A 49 -11.46 -39.99 35.62
C TYR A 49 -11.30 -40.08 37.13
N GLY A 50 -11.50 -41.29 37.64
CA GLY A 50 -11.35 -41.63 39.03
C GLY A 50 -9.89 -41.65 39.49
N SER A 51 -9.78 -41.64 40.82
CA SER A 51 -8.60 -41.85 41.67
C SER A 51 -7.50 -40.80 41.58
N GLY A 52 -7.33 -40.06 42.68
CA GLY A 52 -6.08 -39.39 43.03
C GLY A 52 -4.95 -40.39 43.34
N GLU A 53 -4.62 -41.25 42.38
CA GLU A 53 -3.33 -41.93 42.34
C GLU A 53 -2.36 -41.08 41.51
N ALA A 54 -1.21 -40.74 42.10
CA ALA A 54 -0.13 -40.10 41.38
C ALA A 54 0.36 -41.04 40.28
N TRP A 55 0.27 -40.61 39.02
CA TRP A 55 0.80 -41.34 37.86
C TRP A 55 2.29 -41.66 38.10
N ARG A 56 2.63 -42.93 38.31
CA ARG A 56 4.03 -43.37 38.49
C ARG A 56 4.71 -43.42 37.12
N SER A 57 5.72 -42.59 36.90
CA SER A 57 6.56 -42.67 35.70
C SER A 57 7.33 -44.00 35.67
N GLN A 58 7.27 -44.69 34.54
CA GLN A 58 8.04 -45.91 34.31
C GLN A 58 9.41 -45.55 33.76
N ASP A 59 10.47 -46.11 34.33
CA ASP A 59 11.83 -45.99 33.77
C ASP A 59 11.93 -46.82 32.48
N LEU A 60 12.33 -46.18 31.39
CA LEU A 60 12.49 -46.77 30.05
C LEU A 60 13.96 -46.95 29.67
N GLY A 61 14.90 -46.68 30.59
CA GLY A 61 16.33 -46.89 30.42
C GLY A 61 17.05 -45.74 29.71
N GLU A 62 18.35 -45.94 29.47
CA GLU A 62 19.23 -44.95 28.84
C GLU A 62 19.19 -45.02 27.30
N ARG A 63 19.18 -43.86 26.65
CA ARG A 63 19.30 -43.70 25.20
C ARG A 63 20.54 -42.87 24.89
N GLN A 64 21.28 -43.31 23.87
CA GLN A 64 22.44 -42.60 23.37
C GLN A 64 22.14 -41.99 22.00
N PHE A 65 22.33 -40.68 21.87
CA PHE A 65 22.04 -39.89 20.69
C PHE A 65 23.32 -39.43 19.98
N THR A 66 23.25 -39.38 18.65
CA THR A 66 24.28 -38.82 17.77
C THR A 66 23.62 -37.94 16.72
N LEU A 67 24.28 -36.82 16.33
CA LEU A 67 23.81 -35.95 15.25
C LEU A 67 23.79 -36.75 13.93
N ARG A 68 22.69 -36.64 13.18
CA ARG A 68 22.49 -37.35 11.90
C ARG A 68 22.32 -36.40 10.74
N HIS A 69 21.57 -35.32 10.94
CA HIS A 69 21.23 -34.39 9.88
C HIS A 69 21.17 -32.96 10.39
N ILE A 70 21.44 -32.02 9.50
CA ILE A 70 21.19 -30.59 9.72
C ILE A 70 20.25 -30.12 8.61
N TYR A 71 19.12 -29.56 8.99
CA TYR A 71 18.18 -28.92 8.07
C TYR A 71 18.36 -27.41 8.13
N HIS A 72 18.25 -26.76 6.98
CA HIS A 72 18.20 -25.30 6.85
C HIS A 72 17.01 -24.91 5.99
N HIS A 73 16.12 -24.11 6.58
CA HIS A 73 14.98 -23.52 5.91
C HIS A 73 15.17 -22.00 5.87
N GLY A 74 15.23 -21.42 4.67
CA GLY A 74 15.36 -19.98 4.48
C GLY A 74 14.12 -19.25 5.01
N SER A 75 14.30 -18.01 5.46
CA SER A 75 13.22 -17.21 6.08
C SER A 75 12.72 -16.07 5.19
N HIS A 76 13.54 -15.06 4.93
CA HIS A 76 13.09 -13.79 4.37
C HIS A 76 13.61 -13.54 2.94
N GLN A 77 14.91 -13.72 2.72
CA GLN A 77 15.56 -13.52 1.42
C GLN A 77 15.29 -14.71 0.49
N TYR A 78 15.17 -15.92 1.07
CA TYR A 78 14.94 -17.16 0.33
C TYR A 78 13.91 -18.07 1.03
N PRO A 79 12.64 -17.65 1.16
CA PRO A 79 11.61 -18.41 1.89
C PRO A 79 11.31 -19.80 1.31
N LEU A 80 11.66 -20.04 0.03
CA LEU A 80 11.49 -21.33 -0.64
C LEU A 80 12.72 -22.24 -0.53
N LEU A 81 13.82 -21.75 0.05
CA LEU A 81 15.04 -22.53 0.24
C LEU A 81 14.82 -23.54 1.38
N HIS A 82 14.88 -24.83 1.06
CA HIS A 82 14.83 -25.90 2.05
C HIS A 82 15.79 -27.01 1.65
N ARG A 83 16.86 -27.16 2.44
CA ARG A 83 17.95 -28.10 2.20
C ARG A 83 18.36 -28.83 3.48
N TYR A 84 19.06 -29.94 3.32
CA TYR A 84 19.65 -30.69 4.43
C TYR A 84 21.06 -31.17 4.11
N ALA A 85 21.84 -31.40 5.17
CA ALA A 85 23.14 -32.06 5.11
C ALA A 85 23.10 -33.33 5.99
N ASP A 86 23.72 -34.40 5.51
CA ASP A 86 23.90 -35.65 6.27
C ASP A 86 25.22 -35.61 7.02
N ILE A 87 25.19 -35.92 8.32
CA ILE A 87 26.34 -35.89 9.21
C ILE A 87 26.70 -37.33 9.61
N ALA A 88 27.99 -37.67 9.49
CA ALA A 88 28.48 -38.97 9.95
C ALA A 88 28.40 -39.03 11.49
N PRO A 89 28.02 -40.17 12.09
CA PRO A 89 27.76 -40.23 13.53
C PRO A 89 28.98 -39.98 14.42
N ASP A 90 30.18 -40.08 13.86
CA ASP A 90 31.48 -39.86 14.48
C ASP A 90 32.15 -38.53 14.07
N THR A 91 31.46 -37.68 13.31
CA THR A 91 31.97 -36.35 12.95
C THR A 91 32.27 -35.53 14.22
N PRO A 92 33.53 -35.05 14.41
CA PRO A 92 33.85 -34.20 15.53
C PRO A 92 33.11 -32.87 15.42
N MET A 93 32.41 -32.49 16.50
CA MET A 93 31.76 -31.19 16.62
C MET A 93 32.70 -30.25 17.37
N HIS A 94 33.05 -29.12 16.77
CA HIS A 94 33.92 -28.13 17.40
C HIS A 94 33.07 -27.00 17.99
N VAL A 95 33.10 -26.84 19.31
CA VAL A 95 32.43 -25.71 19.96
C VAL A 95 33.44 -24.55 19.99
N THR A 96 33.11 -23.47 19.30
CA THR A 96 33.84 -22.20 19.35
C THR A 96 33.29 -21.36 20.50
N ASP A 97 34.16 -20.81 21.35
CA ASP A 97 33.73 -19.84 22.34
C ASP A 97 33.61 -18.43 21.74
N ASP A 98 32.93 -17.54 22.46
CA ASP A 98 32.63 -16.17 22.00
C ASP A 98 33.87 -15.25 21.96
N ASP A 99 35.07 -15.72 22.35
CA ASP A 99 36.35 -15.00 22.16
C ASP A 99 37.06 -15.45 20.87
N GLY A 100 36.43 -16.33 20.08
CA GLY A 100 36.94 -16.82 18.80
C GLY A 100 37.91 -17.99 18.93
N GLU A 101 38.02 -18.60 20.11
CA GLU A 101 38.93 -19.71 20.34
C GLU A 101 38.16 -21.05 20.45
N THR A 102 38.60 -22.03 19.66
CA THR A 102 37.99 -23.37 19.61
C THR A 102 38.61 -24.26 20.67
N TYR A 103 37.91 -24.52 21.77
CA TYR A 103 38.50 -25.23 22.92
C TYR A 103 37.92 -26.62 23.24
N GLU A 104 36.71 -26.98 22.79
CA GLU A 104 36.13 -28.28 23.15
C GLU A 104 35.55 -29.06 21.96
N VAL A 105 35.92 -30.35 21.91
CA VAL A 105 35.23 -31.35 21.08
C VAL A 105 33.90 -31.62 21.76
N ALA A 106 32.78 -31.17 21.17
CA ALA A 106 31.46 -31.46 21.69
C ALA A 106 31.33 -33.00 21.84
N PRO A 107 30.77 -33.48 22.96
CA PRO A 107 30.74 -34.91 23.24
C PRO A 107 30.00 -35.65 22.12
N THR A 108 30.70 -36.57 21.45
CA THR A 108 30.17 -37.38 20.34
C THR A 108 29.06 -38.35 20.77
N ARG A 109 28.82 -38.48 22.07
CA ARG A 109 27.83 -39.38 22.66
C ARG A 109 27.01 -38.64 23.71
N LEU A 110 25.76 -38.36 23.38
CA LEU A 110 24.80 -37.65 24.24
C LEU A 110 23.88 -38.69 24.88
N ILE A 111 23.93 -38.86 26.20
CA ILE A 111 23.17 -39.91 26.91
C ILE A 111 22.05 -39.28 27.72
N ALA A 112 20.82 -39.72 27.52
CA ALA A 112 19.66 -39.29 28.30
C ALA A 112 18.86 -40.50 28.79
N ARG A 113 18.33 -40.42 30.01
CA ARG A 113 17.40 -41.40 30.56
C ARG A 113 16.00 -41.10 30.06
N ALA A 114 15.31 -42.15 29.61
CA ALA A 114 13.94 -42.08 29.16
C ALA A 114 13.02 -42.54 30.29
N SER A 115 11.89 -41.86 30.46
CA SER A 115 10.79 -42.29 31.34
C SER A 115 9.46 -42.15 30.62
N SER A 116 8.42 -42.82 31.10
CA SER A 116 7.08 -42.57 30.60
C SER A 116 6.55 -41.24 31.12
N MET A 117 5.87 -40.49 30.24
CA MET A 117 5.24 -39.20 30.54
C MET A 117 3.84 -39.17 29.92
N ASN A 118 2.86 -38.75 30.72
CA ASN A 118 1.51 -38.52 30.24
C ASN A 118 1.42 -37.15 29.59
N ILE A 119 1.03 -37.10 28.32
CA ILE A 119 0.81 -35.87 27.57
C ILE A 119 -0.61 -35.84 27.04
N GLN A 120 -1.33 -34.76 27.34
CA GLN A 120 -2.63 -34.47 26.76
C GLN A 120 -2.46 -33.83 25.38
N ARG A 121 -2.83 -34.58 24.33
CA ARG A 121 -2.63 -34.18 22.93
C ARG A 121 -3.80 -34.60 22.04
N LEU A 122 -3.81 -34.11 20.80
CA LEU A 122 -4.83 -34.50 19.81
C LEU A 122 -4.64 -35.95 19.37
N ALA A 123 -5.77 -36.67 19.26
CA ALA A 123 -5.79 -38.04 18.75
C ALA A 123 -5.34 -38.09 17.28
N GLN A 124 -5.82 -37.14 16.48
CA GLN A 124 -5.40 -36.91 15.09
C GLN A 124 -4.51 -35.67 15.04
N ARG A 125 -3.24 -35.88 14.68
CA ARG A 125 -2.18 -34.86 14.77
C ARG A 125 -1.13 -35.07 13.69
N SER A 126 -1.51 -35.69 12.57
CA SER A 126 -0.60 -35.74 11.43
C SER A 126 -0.29 -34.30 10.97
N PRO A 127 0.84 -34.07 10.30
CA PRO A 127 1.11 -32.83 9.59
C PRO A 127 -0.14 -32.21 8.94
N THR A 128 -0.82 -32.99 8.10
CA THR A 128 -2.01 -32.58 7.37
C THR A 128 -3.20 -32.23 8.27
N ASP A 129 -3.46 -33.01 9.33
CA ASP A 129 -4.56 -32.72 10.26
C ASP A 129 -4.34 -31.38 10.98
N ILE A 130 -3.11 -31.14 11.42
CA ILE A 130 -2.73 -29.89 12.09
C ILE A 130 -2.78 -28.71 11.10
N ASP A 131 -2.32 -28.91 9.86
CA ASP A 131 -2.37 -27.88 8.82
C ASP A 131 -3.81 -27.46 8.55
N HIS A 132 -4.75 -28.41 8.42
CA HIS A 132 -6.18 -28.11 8.26
C HIS A 132 -6.78 -27.39 9.46
N LEU A 133 -6.38 -27.74 10.68
CA LEU A 133 -6.86 -27.05 11.90
C LEU A 133 -6.37 -25.60 11.97
N LEU A 134 -5.10 -25.36 11.61
CA LEU A 134 -4.52 -24.02 11.61
C LEU A 134 -5.01 -23.18 10.41
N GLU A 135 -5.24 -23.80 9.25
CA GLU A 135 -5.85 -23.17 8.08
C GLU A 135 -7.31 -22.76 8.34
N HIS A 136 -8.08 -23.58 9.08
CA HIS A 136 -9.42 -23.20 9.52
C HIS A 136 -9.40 -21.91 10.37
N ALA A 137 -8.45 -21.79 11.30
CA ALA A 137 -8.29 -20.58 12.09
C ALA A 137 -7.91 -19.37 11.22
N ALA A 138 -7.06 -19.57 10.22
CA ALA A 138 -6.67 -18.53 9.26
C ALA A 138 -7.84 -18.08 8.36
N LEU A 139 -8.72 -19.00 7.94
CA LEU A 139 -9.87 -18.70 7.06
C LEU A 139 -11.07 -18.11 7.81
N HIS A 140 -11.31 -18.55 9.05
CA HIS A 140 -12.53 -18.22 9.79
C HIS A 140 -12.30 -17.27 10.98
N GLY A 141 -11.05 -16.88 11.26
CA GLY A 141 -10.69 -15.91 12.29
C GLY A 141 -10.76 -16.43 13.74
N ALA A 142 -11.07 -17.71 13.93
CA ALA A 142 -11.05 -18.39 15.23
C ALA A 142 -10.76 -19.88 15.04
N PRO A 143 -10.06 -20.54 15.98
CA PRO A 143 -9.82 -21.98 15.89
C PRO A 143 -11.13 -22.76 15.99
N PRO A 144 -11.23 -23.93 15.32
CA PRO A 144 -12.42 -24.75 15.38
C PRO A 144 -12.67 -25.22 16.82
N THR A 145 -13.94 -25.22 17.26
CA THR A 145 -14.29 -25.75 18.58
C THR A 145 -14.17 -27.27 18.56
N LEU A 146 -13.09 -27.79 19.15
CA LEU A 146 -12.83 -29.22 19.24
C LEU A 146 -13.55 -29.83 20.46
N SER A 147 -14.17 -31.00 20.31
CA SER A 147 -14.82 -31.70 21.43
C SER A 147 -13.79 -32.36 22.35
N ALA A 148 -14.16 -32.64 23.61
CA ALA A 148 -13.23 -33.31 24.53
C ALA A 148 -12.83 -34.72 24.04
N SER A 149 -13.67 -35.33 23.18
CA SER A 149 -13.44 -36.66 22.61
C SER A 149 -12.32 -36.73 21.56
N VAL A 150 -11.84 -35.60 21.02
CA VAL A 150 -10.70 -35.60 20.09
C VAL A 150 -9.35 -35.47 20.80
N TRP A 151 -9.37 -35.28 22.12
CA TRP A 151 -8.18 -35.21 22.97
C TRP A 151 -7.97 -36.54 23.68
N THR A 152 -6.72 -36.97 23.73
CA THR A 152 -6.31 -38.16 24.49
C THR A 152 -5.22 -37.78 25.48
N ILE A 153 -5.08 -38.57 26.54
CA ILE A 153 -3.89 -38.56 27.38
C ILE A 153 -3.11 -39.80 26.98
N ASP A 154 -1.99 -39.58 26.32
CA ASP A 154 -1.12 -40.66 25.86
C ASP A 154 0.07 -40.77 26.81
N GLU A 155 0.37 -41.99 27.24
CA GLU A 155 1.63 -42.29 27.93
C GLU A 155 2.72 -42.52 26.88
N LEU A 156 3.77 -41.71 26.92
CA LEU A 156 4.81 -41.68 25.88
C LEU A 156 6.22 -41.78 26.44
N PRO A 157 7.17 -42.37 25.69
CA PRO A 157 8.58 -42.21 26.00
C PRO A 157 8.98 -40.74 25.92
N ALA A 158 9.51 -40.22 27.02
CA ALA A 158 9.97 -38.84 27.17
C ALA A 158 11.33 -38.82 27.89
N PRO A 159 12.13 -37.75 27.73
CA PRO A 159 13.31 -37.55 28.57
C PRO A 159 12.92 -37.39 30.05
N ASN A 160 13.68 -38.02 30.94
CA ASN A 160 13.48 -37.90 32.38
C ASN A 160 13.92 -36.51 32.87
N VAL A 161 12.95 -35.62 33.06
CA VAL A 161 13.17 -34.22 33.48
C VAL A 161 13.68 -34.07 34.91
N THR A 162 13.62 -35.12 35.73
CA THR A 162 14.15 -35.11 37.11
C THR A 162 15.60 -35.58 37.19
N ASP A 163 16.11 -36.17 36.11
CA ASP A 163 17.47 -36.66 36.01
C ASP A 163 18.41 -35.54 35.50
N ARG A 164 19.37 -35.17 36.34
CA ARG A 164 20.31 -34.07 36.05
C ARG A 164 21.09 -34.30 34.76
N ASP A 165 21.56 -35.52 34.52
CA ASP A 165 22.38 -35.84 33.35
C ASP A 165 21.54 -35.78 32.06
N THR A 166 20.26 -36.13 32.15
CA THR A 166 19.30 -35.95 31.05
C THR A 166 19.08 -34.48 30.71
N VAL A 167 18.84 -33.62 31.71
CA VAL A 167 18.68 -32.17 31.50
C VAL A 167 19.96 -31.56 30.92
N LEU A 168 21.13 -31.94 31.45
CA LEU A 168 22.43 -31.51 30.94
C LEU A 168 22.67 -31.96 29.49
N THR A 169 22.28 -33.20 29.14
CA THR A 169 22.37 -33.70 27.77
C THR A 169 21.48 -32.91 26.82
N PHE A 170 20.26 -32.56 27.22
CA PHE A 170 19.36 -31.75 26.40
C PHE A 170 19.85 -30.30 26.25
N ALA A 171 20.49 -29.74 27.27
CA ALA A 171 21.15 -28.44 27.18
C ALA A 171 22.32 -28.49 26.19
N LYS A 172 23.11 -29.57 26.21
CA LYS A 172 24.18 -29.83 25.23
C LYS A 172 23.63 -30.02 23.82
N ILE A 173 22.48 -30.68 23.64
CA ILE A 173 21.78 -30.75 22.35
C ILE A 173 21.37 -29.35 21.87
N ALA A 174 20.81 -28.51 22.75
CA ALA A 174 20.45 -27.13 22.41
C ALA A 174 21.68 -26.29 22.04
N SER A 175 22.78 -26.43 22.79
CA SER A 175 24.06 -25.76 22.52
C SER A 175 24.67 -26.23 21.19
N ASN A 176 24.64 -27.54 20.91
CA ASN A 176 25.20 -28.09 19.67
C ASN A 176 24.47 -27.58 18.42
N ALA A 177 23.22 -27.13 18.54
CA ALA A 177 22.50 -26.52 17.44
C ALA A 177 23.08 -25.16 16.97
N TYR A 178 24.02 -24.57 17.73
CA TYR A 178 24.71 -23.33 17.39
C TYR A 178 26.08 -23.53 16.73
N VAL A 179 26.61 -24.76 16.69
CA VAL A 179 27.91 -25.06 16.06
C VAL A 179 27.86 -24.79 14.55
N GLN A 180 28.92 -24.18 14.00
CA GLN A 180 28.96 -23.73 12.60
C GLN A 180 29.89 -24.57 11.72
N ASP A 181 30.94 -25.19 12.27
CA ASP A 181 31.89 -26.02 11.51
C ASP A 181 31.62 -27.52 11.73
N HIS A 182 31.19 -28.19 10.66
CA HIS A 182 30.89 -29.63 10.65
C HIS A 182 31.70 -30.41 9.61
N GLY A 183 32.76 -29.80 9.06
CA GLY A 183 33.49 -30.34 7.91
C GLY A 183 32.70 -30.20 6.59
N ALA A 184 33.41 -30.28 5.45
CA ALA A 184 32.82 -30.09 4.13
C ALA A 184 31.76 -31.17 3.82
N THR A 185 30.49 -30.87 4.08
CA THR A 185 29.34 -31.73 3.73
C THR A 185 28.53 -31.11 2.61
N ASP A 186 28.25 -31.89 1.56
CA ASP A 186 27.42 -31.47 0.43
C ASP A 186 25.96 -31.30 0.86
N TRP A 187 25.43 -30.08 0.71
CA TRP A 187 24.01 -29.78 0.95
C TRP A 187 23.13 -30.37 -0.16
N LYS A 188 21.96 -30.90 0.21
CA LYS A 188 20.98 -31.51 -0.69
C LYS A 188 19.63 -30.80 -0.59
N ASP A 189 19.00 -30.54 -1.73
CA ASP A 189 17.66 -29.96 -1.78
C ASP A 189 16.58 -30.95 -1.31
N VAL A 190 15.63 -30.45 -0.51
CA VAL A 190 14.50 -31.25 -0.01
C VAL A 190 13.40 -31.43 -1.07
N ARG A 191 13.22 -30.47 -2.00
CA ARG A 191 12.12 -30.46 -2.98
C ARG A 191 12.54 -30.63 -4.46
N GLY A 192 13.82 -30.87 -4.74
CA GLY A 192 14.30 -31.41 -6.03
C GLY A 192 14.05 -30.62 -7.32
N GLY A 193 13.77 -29.31 -7.28
CA GLY A 193 13.22 -28.58 -8.43
C GLY A 193 13.90 -27.28 -8.90
N LEU A 194 14.96 -26.80 -8.24
CA LEU A 194 15.58 -25.52 -8.61
C LEU A 194 17.09 -25.66 -8.71
N ASN A 195 17.61 -25.62 -9.93
CA ASN A 195 19.04 -25.68 -10.21
C ASN A 195 19.66 -24.28 -10.03
N TYR A 196 19.91 -23.89 -8.78
CA TYR A 196 20.74 -22.72 -8.47
C TYR A 196 22.20 -23.14 -8.62
N THR A 197 22.85 -22.71 -9.70
CA THR A 197 24.21 -23.14 -10.08
C THR A 197 25.34 -22.30 -9.49
N ASP A 198 25.10 -21.44 -8.51
CA ASP A 198 26.14 -20.60 -7.90
C ASP A 198 26.42 -21.01 -6.45
N ASP A 199 27.71 -20.99 -6.08
CA ASP A 199 28.26 -21.30 -4.75
C ASP A 199 27.58 -20.48 -3.63
N PHE A 200 26.53 -21.01 -3.01
CA PHE A 200 25.88 -20.43 -1.82
C PHE A 200 25.90 -21.42 -0.64
N GLY A 201 27.10 -21.86 -0.29
CA GLY A 201 27.36 -22.51 0.99
C GLY A 201 27.32 -21.47 2.11
N TRP A 202 26.43 -21.67 3.09
CA TRP A 202 26.30 -20.85 4.30
C TRP A 202 25.80 -19.41 4.09
N GLU A 203 24.61 -19.24 3.52
CA GLU A 203 23.87 -18.00 3.70
C GLU A 203 23.23 -17.93 5.11
N ALA A 204 23.18 -16.72 5.64
CA ALA A 204 22.83 -16.44 7.02
C ALA A 204 21.31 -16.43 7.29
N ASP A 205 20.48 -16.18 6.29
CA ASP A 205 19.02 -16.11 6.46
C ASP A 205 18.38 -17.51 6.58
N GLY A 206 17.80 -17.85 7.75
CA GLY A 206 16.94 -19.03 7.93
C GLY A 206 17.05 -19.79 9.26
N LEU A 207 16.02 -20.59 9.56
CA LEU A 207 15.94 -21.48 10.72
C LEU A 207 16.75 -22.77 10.48
N ARG A 208 17.48 -23.24 11.50
CA ARG A 208 18.23 -24.50 11.46
C ARG A 208 17.73 -25.49 12.51
N GLY A 209 17.60 -26.75 12.10
CA GLY A 209 17.29 -27.86 13.00
C GLY A 209 18.32 -28.98 12.89
N HIS A 210 18.90 -29.33 14.03
CA HIS A 210 19.88 -30.40 14.19
C HIS A 210 19.16 -31.65 14.67
N ILE A 211 19.25 -32.72 13.89
CA ILE A 211 18.48 -33.94 14.11
C ILE A 211 19.39 -34.99 14.71
N PHE A 212 19.17 -35.30 15.98
CA PHE A 212 19.86 -36.36 16.69
C PHE A 212 18.98 -37.60 16.70
N ALA A 213 19.55 -38.78 16.50
CA ALA A 213 18.79 -40.03 16.59
C ALA A 213 19.52 -41.02 17.48
N ASP A 214 18.76 -41.88 18.16
CA ASP A 214 19.34 -42.98 18.91
C ASP A 214 19.97 -44.04 17.99
N GLN A 215 20.62 -45.05 18.56
CA GLN A 215 21.27 -46.11 17.78
C GLN A 215 20.29 -46.92 16.92
N THR A 216 19.00 -46.91 17.26
CA THR A 216 17.95 -47.66 16.59
C THR A 216 17.09 -46.81 15.65
N ASN A 217 17.34 -45.50 15.58
CA ASN A 217 16.49 -44.50 14.95
C ASN A 217 15.02 -44.53 15.43
N ARG A 218 14.76 -45.07 16.63
CA ARG A 218 13.41 -45.18 17.22
C ARG A 218 13.05 -43.94 18.04
N THR A 219 14.04 -43.22 18.55
CA THR A 219 13.86 -41.91 19.15
C THR A 219 14.74 -40.87 18.48
N VAL A 220 14.10 -39.77 18.10
CA VAL A 220 14.73 -38.65 17.40
C VAL A 220 14.57 -37.39 18.25
N VAL A 221 15.63 -36.62 18.41
CA VAL A 221 15.62 -35.32 19.07
C VAL A 221 15.88 -34.23 18.03
N ILE A 222 14.99 -33.25 17.95
CA ILE A 222 15.15 -32.07 17.10
C ILE A 222 15.67 -30.93 17.97
N GLY A 223 16.94 -30.55 17.75
CA GLY A 223 17.57 -29.38 18.36
C GLY A 223 17.41 -28.15 17.47
N LEU A 224 16.67 -27.13 17.91
CA LEU A 224 16.41 -25.93 17.11
C LEU A 224 17.33 -24.76 17.51
N LYS A 225 17.96 -24.13 16.51
CA LYS A 225 18.79 -22.93 16.70
C LYS A 225 17.90 -21.68 16.81
N GLY A 226 18.21 -20.80 17.77
CA GLY A 226 17.61 -19.47 17.93
C GLY A 226 18.55 -18.31 17.53
N THR A 227 18.25 -17.11 18.03
CA THR A 227 18.88 -15.83 17.70
C THR A 227 20.42 -15.83 17.80
N SER A 228 21.10 -15.27 16.79
CA SER A 228 22.50 -14.82 16.92
C SER A 228 22.48 -13.34 17.31
N SER A 229 22.77 -13.02 18.57
CA SER A 229 22.82 -11.62 19.02
C SER A 229 24.14 -10.99 18.53
N PRO A 230 24.16 -9.74 18.02
CA PRO A 230 25.39 -9.02 17.62
C PRO A 230 26.38 -8.79 18.78
N ILE A 231 26.06 -9.29 19.97
CA ILE A 231 26.78 -9.12 21.21
C ILE A 231 27.48 -10.41 21.63
N PHE A 232 27.06 -11.57 21.10
CA PHE A 232 27.57 -12.87 21.51
C PHE A 232 27.99 -13.76 20.34
N ASP A 233 27.65 -13.43 19.09
CA ASP A 233 28.14 -14.16 17.92
C ASP A 233 28.19 -13.26 16.68
N ASP A 234 28.99 -13.68 15.69
CA ASP A 234 29.35 -12.88 14.50
C ASP A 234 28.13 -12.42 13.65
N GLN A 235 28.33 -11.30 12.93
CA GLN A 235 27.32 -10.31 12.47
C GLN A 235 26.16 -10.76 11.54
N ASP A 236 25.90 -12.05 11.35
CA ASP A 236 25.28 -12.49 10.10
C ASP A 236 23.73 -12.65 10.10
N THR A 237 22.98 -12.59 11.22
CA THR A 237 21.51 -12.87 11.22
C THR A 237 20.60 -11.90 11.98
N VAL A 238 21.17 -10.81 12.49
CA VAL A 238 20.60 -9.93 13.53
C VAL A 238 19.23 -9.30 13.19
N GLY A 239 18.91 -9.12 11.91
CA GLY A 239 17.70 -8.43 11.46
C GLY A 239 16.41 -9.24 11.61
N THR A 240 16.46 -10.52 11.24
CA THR A 240 15.32 -11.46 11.14
C THR A 240 15.00 -12.10 12.48
N ASP A 241 16.02 -12.42 13.28
CA ASP A 241 15.85 -12.93 14.64
C ASP A 241 15.11 -11.91 15.52
N ARG A 242 15.55 -10.64 15.48
CA ARG A 242 14.90 -9.54 16.22
C ARG A 242 13.45 -9.30 15.78
N LEU A 243 13.11 -9.62 14.53
CA LEU A 243 11.73 -9.55 14.05
C LEU A 243 10.86 -10.59 14.76
N ASN A 244 11.29 -11.86 14.76
CA ASN A 244 10.56 -12.96 15.39
C ASN A 244 10.55 -12.83 16.92
N ASP A 245 11.65 -12.43 17.55
CA ASP A 245 11.76 -12.19 18.99
C ASP A 245 10.73 -11.17 19.48
N ASN A 246 10.58 -10.05 18.77
CA ASN A 246 9.61 -9.02 19.14
C ASN A 246 8.17 -9.43 18.76
N LEU A 247 7.95 -10.24 17.71
CA LEU A 247 6.62 -10.76 17.39
C LEU A 247 6.12 -11.75 18.45
N PHE A 248 7.01 -12.63 18.95
CA PHE A 248 6.69 -13.60 19.99
C PHE A 248 6.64 -12.99 21.39
N GLY A 249 7.63 -12.16 21.75
CA GLY A 249 7.86 -11.72 23.13
C GLY A 249 7.28 -10.37 23.54
N SER A 250 6.73 -9.57 22.61
CA SER A 250 6.21 -8.22 22.94
C SER A 250 4.68 -8.16 23.06
N CYS A 251 4.19 -7.25 23.91
CA CYS A 251 2.76 -7.10 24.17
C CYS A 251 1.98 -6.53 22.98
N CYS A 252 2.60 -5.65 22.22
CA CYS A 252 2.00 -5.10 21.01
C CYS A 252 3.08 -4.76 19.99
N CYS A 253 3.78 -5.76 19.48
CA CYS A 253 4.80 -5.62 18.41
C CYS A 253 5.93 -4.61 18.67
N GLY A 254 6.37 -4.50 19.93
CA GLY A 254 7.42 -3.57 20.35
C GLY A 254 6.94 -2.12 20.49
N GLN A 255 5.63 -1.90 20.52
CA GLN A 255 5.03 -0.57 20.63
C GLN A 255 4.64 -0.22 22.06
N GLY A 256 4.47 1.08 22.34
CA GLY A 256 3.98 1.57 23.63
C GLY A 256 4.97 1.48 24.78
N GLY A 257 6.26 1.29 24.49
CA GLY A 257 7.32 1.28 25.49
C GLY A 257 8.54 2.11 25.11
N GLN A 258 9.73 1.56 25.32
CA GLN A 258 10.98 2.32 25.35
C GLN A 258 11.49 2.70 23.95
N TRP A 259 12.11 3.87 23.81
CA TRP A 259 12.58 4.44 22.53
C TRP A 259 13.57 3.57 21.74
N GLY A 260 14.23 2.61 22.40
CA GLY A 260 15.21 1.72 21.78
C GLY A 260 14.60 0.49 21.08
N TRP A 261 13.34 0.16 21.32
CA TRP A 261 12.72 -1.07 20.78
C TRP A 261 12.52 -1.00 19.26
N LYS A 262 12.79 -2.13 18.58
CA LYS A 262 12.44 -2.29 17.17
C LYS A 262 10.96 -2.65 17.05
N THR A 263 10.15 -1.73 16.54
CA THR A 263 8.77 -2.01 16.18
C THR A 263 8.71 -3.02 15.03
N VAL A 264 7.90 -4.08 15.17
CA VAL A 264 7.81 -5.19 14.18
C VAL A 264 6.45 -5.27 13.49
N CYS A 265 5.44 -4.64 14.06
CA CYS A 265 4.12 -4.43 13.49
C CYS A 265 3.48 -3.24 14.22
N ASP A 266 2.43 -2.65 13.67
CA ASP A 266 1.77 -1.47 14.26
C ASP A 266 0.39 -1.75 14.85
N CYS A 267 0.24 -2.71 15.75
CA CYS A 267 -1.11 -3.05 16.25
C CYS A 267 -1.59 -2.20 17.42
N MET A 268 -0.80 -1.23 17.89
CA MET A 268 -1.15 -0.38 19.02
C MET A 268 -2.04 0.78 18.58
N THR A 269 -3.23 0.88 19.16
CA THR A 269 -4.24 1.85 18.71
C THR A 269 -4.36 3.07 19.61
N SER A 270 -3.90 2.95 20.86
CA SER A 270 -3.66 4.06 21.78
C SER A 270 -2.73 3.58 22.90
N THR A 271 -2.34 4.47 23.81
CA THR A 271 -1.48 4.12 24.96
C THR A 271 -2.00 2.88 25.71
N TYR A 272 -1.16 1.84 25.78
CA TYR A 272 -1.49 0.52 26.32
C TYR A 272 -2.77 -0.12 25.77
N THR A 273 -3.13 0.14 24.51
CA THR A 273 -4.27 -0.52 23.85
C THR A 273 -3.80 -1.13 22.53
N CYS A 274 -4.11 -2.41 22.31
CA CYS A 274 -3.61 -3.19 21.19
C CYS A 274 -4.73 -3.97 20.52
N ASN A 275 -4.74 -3.98 19.19
CA ASN A 275 -5.66 -4.79 18.40
C ASN A 275 -5.16 -6.24 18.35
N SER A 276 -5.85 -7.17 19.01
CA SER A 276 -5.44 -8.58 19.06
C SER A 276 -5.58 -9.29 17.72
N THR A 277 -6.59 -8.95 16.91
CA THR A 277 -6.75 -9.50 15.54
C THR A 277 -5.55 -9.13 14.68
N CYS A 278 -5.09 -7.89 14.79
CA CYS A 278 -3.91 -7.38 14.08
C CYS A 278 -2.62 -8.07 14.50
N VAL A 279 -2.38 -8.22 15.81
CA VAL A 279 -1.13 -8.84 16.28
C VAL A 279 -1.07 -10.30 15.87
N ARG A 280 -2.21 -11.01 15.92
CA ARG A 280 -2.32 -12.40 15.47
C ARG A 280 -2.03 -12.53 13.98
N LYS A 281 -2.67 -11.71 13.13
CA LYS A 281 -2.35 -11.68 11.69
C LYS A 281 -0.88 -11.35 11.43
N SER A 282 -0.35 -10.32 12.08
CA SER A 282 1.07 -9.94 11.93
C SER A 282 2.01 -11.07 12.35
N LEU A 283 1.64 -11.82 13.39
CA LEU A 283 2.38 -13.01 13.79
C LEU A 283 2.30 -14.09 12.70
N HIS A 284 1.13 -14.39 12.14
CA HIS A 284 1.00 -15.40 11.08
C HIS A 284 1.69 -15.02 9.76
N GLU A 285 1.63 -13.76 9.35
CA GLU A 285 2.17 -13.29 8.06
C GLU A 285 3.67 -13.00 8.10
N LYS A 286 4.18 -12.51 9.24
CA LYS A 286 5.57 -12.04 9.38
C LYS A 286 6.46 -12.98 10.20
N SER A 287 5.90 -13.90 10.99
CA SER A 287 6.71 -14.93 11.65
C SER A 287 7.14 -15.96 10.62
N HIS A 288 8.39 -15.92 10.21
CA HIS A 288 8.96 -16.92 9.32
C HIS A 288 9.37 -18.21 10.07
N TYR A 289 9.52 -18.19 11.41
CA TYR A 289 10.13 -19.31 12.14
C TYR A 289 9.13 -20.41 12.54
N TYR A 290 7.90 -20.06 12.92
CA TYR A 290 6.87 -21.05 13.24
C TYR A 290 6.40 -21.88 12.00
N PRO A 291 6.20 -21.30 10.82
CA PRO A 291 5.98 -22.07 9.59
C PRO A 291 7.20 -22.93 9.22
N ALA A 292 8.41 -22.37 9.26
CA ALA A 292 9.64 -23.09 8.92
C ALA A 292 9.88 -24.32 9.82
N VAL A 293 9.59 -24.22 11.12
CA VAL A 293 9.75 -25.36 12.04
C VAL A 293 8.73 -26.47 11.78
N ARG A 294 7.51 -26.13 11.35
CA ARG A 294 6.49 -27.13 10.99
C ARG A 294 6.93 -27.88 9.74
N ASP A 295 7.37 -27.16 8.71
CA ASP A 295 7.92 -27.76 7.50
C ASP A 295 9.12 -28.67 7.83
N LEU A 296 10.02 -28.23 8.72
CA LEU A 296 11.13 -29.05 9.20
C LEU A 296 10.64 -30.33 9.88
N TYR A 297 9.66 -30.23 10.78
CA TYR A 297 9.07 -31.39 11.46
C TYR A 297 8.40 -32.36 10.48
N HIS A 298 7.69 -31.87 9.46
CA HIS A 298 7.11 -32.72 8.40
C HIS A 298 8.19 -33.52 7.67
N ASN A 299 9.33 -32.89 7.37
CA ASN A 299 10.44 -33.55 6.69
C ASN A 299 11.17 -34.56 7.58
N VAL A 300 11.32 -34.26 8.87
CA VAL A 300 11.92 -35.20 9.84
C VAL A 300 11.02 -36.41 10.03
N THR A 301 9.71 -36.20 10.22
CA THR A 301 8.76 -37.31 10.38
C THR A 301 8.60 -38.14 9.11
N ALA A 302 8.67 -37.53 7.93
CA ALA A 302 8.72 -38.25 6.66
C ALA A 302 10.00 -39.09 6.50
N ARG A 303 11.13 -38.63 7.04
CA ARG A 303 12.42 -39.35 7.01
C ARG A 303 12.50 -40.46 8.05
N TYR A 304 11.86 -40.28 9.20
CA TYR A 304 11.83 -41.25 10.29
C TYR A 304 10.40 -41.76 10.54
N PRO A 305 9.77 -42.43 9.55
CA PRO A 305 8.37 -42.90 9.67
C PRO A 305 8.20 -43.96 10.76
N ASP A 306 9.28 -44.68 11.11
CA ASP A 306 9.30 -45.72 12.14
C ASP A 306 9.73 -45.21 13.54
N ALA A 307 9.94 -43.91 13.71
CA ALA A 307 10.27 -43.34 15.02
C ALA A 307 9.07 -43.45 15.96
N GLU A 308 9.30 -44.01 17.14
CA GLU A 308 8.28 -44.18 18.18
C GLU A 308 8.14 -42.92 19.05
N ALA A 309 9.19 -42.10 19.13
CA ALA A 309 9.18 -40.84 19.87
C ALA A 309 10.01 -39.75 19.17
N ILE A 310 9.44 -38.55 19.08
CA ILE A 310 10.14 -37.32 18.68
C ILE A 310 10.19 -36.40 19.90
N TRP A 311 11.39 -35.96 20.27
CA TRP A 311 11.65 -35.04 21.39
C TRP A 311 12.21 -33.72 20.85
N LEU A 312 11.98 -32.63 21.57
CA LEU A 312 12.42 -31.29 21.15
C LEU A 312 13.37 -30.66 22.18
N SER A 313 14.36 -29.92 21.69
CA SER A 313 15.25 -29.11 22.51
C SER A 313 15.61 -27.79 21.84
N GLY A 314 15.77 -26.71 22.61
CA GLY A 314 16.21 -25.42 22.08
C GLY A 314 16.55 -24.41 23.16
N HIS A 315 17.36 -23.41 22.81
CA HIS A 315 17.75 -22.30 23.68
C HIS A 315 17.20 -20.97 23.16
N SER A 316 16.84 -20.04 24.06
CA SER A 316 16.36 -18.69 23.71
C SER A 316 15.21 -18.74 22.69
N LEU A 317 15.30 -18.04 21.55
CA LEU A 317 14.31 -18.11 20.45
C LEU A 317 14.09 -19.56 19.94
N GLY A 318 15.14 -20.37 19.86
CA GLY A 318 15.02 -21.79 19.47
C GLY A 318 14.25 -22.61 20.51
N GLY A 319 14.34 -22.22 21.78
CA GLY A 319 13.52 -22.75 22.87
C GLY A 319 12.04 -22.38 22.71
N VAL A 320 11.74 -21.12 22.40
CA VAL A 320 10.36 -20.66 22.14
C VAL A 320 9.74 -21.42 20.97
N VAL A 321 10.44 -21.51 19.84
CA VAL A 321 9.94 -22.24 18.66
C VAL A 321 9.79 -23.75 18.94
N SER A 322 10.67 -24.34 19.75
CA SER A 322 10.53 -25.72 20.24
C SER A 322 9.27 -25.90 21.09
N GLY A 323 9.01 -24.97 22.02
CA GLY A 323 7.81 -24.97 22.86
C GLY A 323 6.53 -24.90 22.05
N LEU A 324 6.48 -23.99 21.07
CA LEU A 324 5.36 -23.86 20.14
C LEU A 324 5.12 -25.15 19.34
N LEU A 325 6.17 -25.74 18.76
CA LEU A 325 6.07 -27.02 18.02
C LEU A 325 5.61 -28.17 18.93
N GLY A 326 6.12 -28.21 20.16
CA GLY A 326 5.77 -29.20 21.18
C GLY A 326 4.29 -29.14 21.55
N LEU A 327 3.72 -27.94 21.68
CA LEU A 327 2.30 -27.74 21.92
C LEU A 327 1.44 -28.10 20.70
N THR A 328 1.92 -27.81 19.49
CA THR A 328 1.22 -28.10 18.23
C THR A 328 1.00 -29.59 18.01
N TYR A 329 2.02 -30.42 18.26
CA TYR A 329 1.98 -31.86 18.00
C TYR A 329 1.93 -32.74 19.27
N GLY A 330 1.98 -32.13 20.47
CA GLY A 330 2.00 -32.86 21.74
C GLY A 330 3.27 -33.69 21.93
N LEU A 331 4.42 -33.03 21.88
CA LEU A 331 5.76 -33.64 21.92
C LEU A 331 6.49 -33.32 23.23
N PRO A 332 7.22 -34.29 23.84
CA PRO A 332 8.10 -34.00 24.96
C PRO A 332 9.17 -32.95 24.59
N THR A 333 9.24 -31.86 25.35
CA THR A 333 10.03 -30.68 24.98
C THR A 333 10.76 -30.10 26.19
N LEU A 334 12.08 -29.93 26.09
CA LEU A 334 12.92 -29.30 27.10
C LEU A 334 13.57 -28.05 26.49
N THR A 335 13.33 -26.88 27.07
CA THR A 335 13.91 -25.62 26.59
C THR A 335 14.82 -25.02 27.64
N PHE A 336 15.77 -24.18 27.20
CA PHE A 336 16.77 -23.57 28.07
C PHE A 336 16.81 -22.06 27.85
N GLU A 337 16.67 -21.28 28.91
CA GLU A 337 16.58 -19.82 28.88
C GLU A 337 15.66 -19.31 27.75
N ALA A 338 14.59 -20.02 27.43
CA ALA A 338 13.57 -19.50 26.53
C ALA A 338 12.99 -18.24 27.16
N PHE A 339 12.65 -17.23 26.36
CA PHE A 339 11.84 -16.14 26.88
C PHE A 339 10.37 -16.58 26.97
N PRO A 340 9.56 -15.93 27.83
CA PRO A 340 8.14 -16.26 28.00
C PRO A 340 7.36 -16.41 26.70
N ASP A 341 6.80 -17.60 26.45
CA ASP A 341 6.21 -18.02 25.18
C ASP A 341 4.69 -18.21 25.19
N ALA A 342 4.02 -18.07 26.34
CA ALA A 342 2.57 -18.24 26.46
C ALA A 342 1.79 -17.24 25.62
N LEU A 343 2.29 -16.01 25.52
CA LEU A 343 1.77 -14.97 24.66
C LEU A 343 1.80 -15.36 23.18
N ALA A 344 2.89 -15.96 22.70
CA ALA A 344 3.02 -16.42 21.32
C ALA A 344 2.08 -17.60 21.04
N ALA A 345 2.02 -18.57 21.96
CA ALA A 345 1.15 -19.74 21.84
C ALA A 345 -0.34 -19.37 21.85
N ASN A 346 -0.75 -18.30 22.56
CA ASN A 346 -2.11 -17.75 22.47
C ASN A 346 -2.41 -17.26 21.06
N ARG A 347 -1.50 -16.46 20.50
CA ARG A 347 -1.72 -15.71 19.27
C ARG A 347 -1.70 -16.58 18.02
N LEU A 348 -0.97 -17.70 18.06
CA LEU A 348 -0.93 -18.69 16.99
C LEU A 348 -2.12 -19.65 16.97
N ASP A 349 -3.09 -19.49 17.89
CA ASP A 349 -4.27 -20.35 17.99
C ASP A 349 -3.95 -21.83 18.11
N LEU A 350 -2.89 -22.16 18.84
CA LEU A 350 -2.49 -23.55 19.01
C LEU A 350 -3.65 -24.36 19.63
N PRO A 351 -3.92 -25.58 19.13
CA PRO A 351 -5.03 -26.39 19.62
C PRO A 351 -5.01 -26.56 21.15
N THR A 352 -6.17 -26.33 21.78
CA THR A 352 -6.37 -26.48 23.23
C THR A 352 -7.57 -27.37 23.54
N PRO A 353 -7.53 -28.20 24.61
CA PRO A 353 -8.65 -29.02 25.02
C PRO A 353 -9.82 -28.17 25.54
N PRO A 354 -11.06 -28.67 25.49
CA PRO A 354 -12.20 -28.02 26.13
C PRO A 354 -12.00 -27.83 27.63
N GLY A 355 -12.44 -26.69 28.15
CA GLY A 355 -12.27 -26.30 29.56
C GLY A 355 -11.02 -25.45 29.83
N TYR A 356 -10.13 -25.32 28.84
CA TYR A 356 -8.99 -24.40 28.90
C TYR A 356 -9.26 -23.15 28.06
N ARG A 357 -8.68 -22.02 28.46
CA ARG A 357 -8.75 -20.77 27.68
C ARG A 357 -7.54 -20.69 26.76
N ILE A 358 -7.76 -20.36 25.49
CA ILE A 358 -6.68 -20.06 24.54
C ILE A 358 -5.84 -18.93 25.14
N GLY A 359 -4.54 -19.15 25.32
CA GLY A 359 -3.61 -18.22 26.00
C GLY A 359 -3.52 -18.27 27.51
N SER A 360 -4.19 -19.23 28.14
CA SER A 360 -3.91 -19.64 29.51
C SER A 360 -3.26 -21.02 29.49
N HIS A 361 -2.22 -21.19 28.65
CA HIS A 361 -1.54 -22.47 28.41
C HIS A 361 -0.81 -22.98 29.66
N GLN A 362 -0.44 -22.09 30.58
CA GLN A 362 0.05 -22.38 31.93
C GLN A 362 -0.96 -23.17 32.80
N ALA A 363 -2.26 -23.16 32.44
CA ALA A 363 -3.29 -23.92 33.15
C ALA A 363 -3.43 -25.37 32.65
N ARG A 364 -2.60 -25.81 31.68
CA ARG A 364 -2.61 -27.18 31.13
C ARG A 364 -1.47 -28.01 31.76
N PRO A 365 -1.73 -28.86 32.77
CA PRO A 365 -0.68 -29.52 33.55
C PRO A 365 0.07 -30.65 32.80
N ALA A 366 -0.49 -31.15 31.69
CA ALA A 366 0.03 -32.33 30.96
C ALA A 366 0.46 -31.99 29.52
N THR A 367 1.20 -30.90 29.30
CA THR A 367 1.69 -30.51 27.96
C THR A 367 2.98 -31.22 27.54
N GLY A 368 3.75 -31.74 28.50
CA GLY A 368 5.07 -32.33 28.26
C GLY A 368 6.20 -31.32 28.03
N LEU A 369 5.94 -30.03 28.26
CA LEU A 369 6.87 -28.92 28.06
C LEU A 369 7.47 -28.44 29.39
N HIS A 370 8.80 -28.38 29.45
CA HIS A 370 9.57 -27.95 30.62
C HIS A 370 10.60 -26.88 30.22
N HIS A 371 10.50 -25.69 30.81
CA HIS A 371 11.40 -24.57 30.59
C HIS A 371 12.40 -24.44 31.73
N PHE A 372 13.67 -24.76 31.46
CA PHE A 372 14.77 -24.58 32.39
C PHE A 372 15.37 -23.18 32.24
N GLY A 373 15.59 -22.50 33.36
CA GLY A 373 16.29 -21.22 33.38
C GLY A 373 16.69 -20.82 34.79
N HIS A 374 17.18 -19.59 34.97
CA HIS A 374 17.66 -19.16 36.29
C HIS A 374 17.31 -17.70 36.66
N THR A 375 17.27 -17.39 37.96
CA THR A 375 16.80 -16.08 38.47
C THR A 375 17.67 -14.89 38.06
N ALA A 376 18.95 -15.10 37.72
CA ALA A 376 19.81 -14.05 37.21
C ALA A 376 19.64 -13.72 35.71
N ASP A 377 18.90 -14.51 34.92
CA ASP A 377 18.69 -14.23 33.50
C ASP A 377 17.47 -13.31 33.30
N PRO A 378 17.67 -12.04 32.88
CA PRO A 378 16.55 -11.14 32.68
C PRO A 378 15.67 -11.50 31.47
N ILE A 379 16.15 -12.31 30.51
CA ILE A 379 15.37 -12.73 29.33
C ILE A 379 14.40 -13.85 29.72
N TYR A 380 14.88 -14.94 30.33
CA TYR A 380 14.03 -16.02 30.87
C TYR A 380 13.00 -15.51 31.88
N MET A 381 13.42 -14.61 32.76
CA MET A 381 12.55 -14.03 33.79
C MET A 381 11.57 -12.94 33.25
N GLY A 382 11.65 -12.56 31.97
CA GLY A 382 10.78 -11.53 31.38
C GLY A 382 11.00 -10.12 31.94
N THR A 383 12.18 -9.83 32.48
CA THR A 383 12.51 -8.53 33.12
C THR A 383 13.40 -7.63 32.25
N CYS A 384 13.84 -8.12 31.09
CA CYS A 384 14.69 -7.39 30.16
C CYS A 384 13.93 -6.36 29.28
N ASN A 385 13.18 -5.45 29.92
CA ASN A 385 12.33 -4.44 29.23
C ASN A 385 12.43 -3.02 29.80
N ALA A 386 13.31 -2.77 30.79
CA ALA A 386 13.52 -1.44 31.33
C ALA A 386 14.25 -0.51 30.34
N ALA A 387 14.03 0.81 30.43
CA ALA A 387 14.63 1.83 29.55
C ALA A 387 16.17 1.73 29.42
N SER A 388 16.84 1.39 30.52
CA SER A 388 18.30 1.23 30.60
C SER A 388 18.75 -0.23 30.45
N SER A 389 17.83 -1.17 30.21
CA SER A 389 18.19 -2.57 30.00
C SER A 389 18.89 -2.74 28.66
N PHE A 390 19.83 -3.66 28.62
CA PHE A 390 20.60 -3.91 27.41
C PHE A 390 19.73 -4.46 26.27
N CYS A 391 18.72 -5.29 26.56
CA CYS A 391 17.75 -5.74 25.56
C CYS A 391 17.05 -4.56 24.88
N THR A 392 16.68 -3.53 25.65
CA THR A 392 16.06 -2.32 25.11
C THR A 392 17.02 -1.53 24.21
N ILE A 393 18.29 -1.40 24.61
CA ILE A 393 19.34 -0.74 23.81
C ILE A 393 19.59 -1.52 22.51
N ALA A 394 19.55 -2.85 22.57
CA ALA A 394 19.76 -3.75 21.44
C ALA A 394 18.51 -3.93 20.55
N GLY A 395 17.38 -3.30 20.89
CA GLY A 395 16.16 -3.30 20.08
C GLY A 395 15.15 -4.42 20.35
N TYR A 396 15.33 -5.19 21.42
CA TYR A 396 14.40 -6.25 21.84
C TYR A 396 13.33 -5.73 22.81
N ALA A 397 12.11 -6.20 22.64
CA ALA A 397 10.92 -5.79 23.38
C ALA A 397 10.29 -6.97 24.15
N PHE A 398 11.04 -7.60 25.07
CA PHE A 398 10.57 -8.72 25.87
C PHE A 398 9.63 -8.27 27.00
N GLN A 399 8.34 -8.19 26.69
CA GLN A 399 7.30 -7.75 27.65
C GLN A 399 6.48 -8.92 28.22
N GLY A 400 6.54 -10.10 27.60
CA GLY A 400 5.98 -11.33 28.15
C GLY A 400 6.68 -11.75 29.44
N VAL A 401 5.92 -12.40 30.33
CA VAL A 401 6.36 -12.91 31.64
C VAL A 401 5.87 -14.34 31.91
N CYS A 402 4.92 -14.86 31.12
CA CYS A 402 4.38 -16.21 31.30
C CYS A 402 4.97 -17.26 30.34
N HIS A 403 5.42 -18.38 30.90
CA HIS A 403 5.84 -19.57 30.16
C HIS A 403 4.69 -20.56 29.98
N THR A 404 4.69 -21.29 28.87
CA THR A 404 3.81 -22.44 28.68
C THR A 404 4.35 -23.69 29.40
N GLY A 405 3.49 -24.62 29.81
CA GLY A 405 3.94 -25.82 30.52
C GLY A 405 4.51 -25.51 31.91
N ARG A 406 5.64 -26.14 32.27
CA ARG A 406 6.27 -26.01 33.59
C ARG A 406 7.57 -25.24 33.54
N THR A 407 7.82 -24.41 34.55
CA THR A 407 9.08 -23.67 34.73
C THR A 407 9.93 -24.35 35.79
N CYS A 408 11.17 -24.69 35.45
CA CYS A 408 12.13 -25.31 36.33
C CYS A 408 13.28 -24.31 36.57
N THR A 409 13.14 -23.46 37.60
CA THR A 409 14.01 -22.28 37.78
C THR A 409 15.08 -22.50 38.85
N TYR A 410 16.36 -22.31 38.50
CA TYR A 410 17.47 -22.29 39.45
C TYR A 410 17.60 -20.91 40.11
N ASP A 411 17.73 -20.84 41.45
CA ASP A 411 17.87 -19.55 42.16
C ASP A 411 19.32 -19.06 42.26
N THR A 412 19.92 -18.73 41.11
CA THR A 412 21.32 -18.27 41.05
C THR A 412 21.56 -16.93 41.77
N VAL A 413 20.55 -16.06 41.89
CA VAL A 413 20.64 -14.82 42.66
C VAL A 413 20.67 -15.10 44.17
N GLY A 414 19.80 -15.97 44.66
CA GLY A 414 19.73 -16.34 46.07
C GLY A 414 20.88 -17.23 46.52
N ASP A 415 21.16 -18.30 45.76
CA ASP A 415 22.10 -19.35 46.15
C ASP A 415 23.55 -19.00 45.81
N LEU A 416 23.79 -18.41 44.62
CA LEU A 416 25.14 -18.14 44.11
C LEU A 416 25.52 -16.65 44.20
N GLY A 417 24.60 -15.78 44.63
CA GLY A 417 24.83 -14.33 44.75
C GLY A 417 25.03 -13.62 43.40
N TRP A 418 24.54 -14.20 42.31
CA TRP A 418 24.69 -13.64 40.98
C TRP A 418 23.96 -12.30 40.85
N ARG A 419 24.52 -11.41 40.03
CA ARG A 419 23.83 -10.19 39.61
C ARG A 419 23.01 -10.50 38.37
N VAL A 420 21.77 -10.00 38.34
CA VAL A 420 20.93 -10.07 37.14
C VAL A 420 21.60 -9.33 36.00
N GLY A 421 21.79 -10.00 34.85
CA GLY A 421 22.46 -9.39 33.71
C GLY A 421 22.38 -10.23 32.44
N ILE A 422 22.46 -9.58 31.27
CA ILE A 422 22.36 -10.25 29.96
C ILE A 422 23.46 -11.29 29.72
N GLY A 423 24.63 -11.12 30.33
CA GLY A 423 25.78 -12.00 30.14
C GLY A 423 25.57 -13.42 30.70
N THR A 424 24.57 -13.62 31.56
CA THR A 424 24.27 -14.94 32.15
C THR A 424 23.30 -15.77 31.28
N HIS A 425 22.70 -15.19 30.24
CA HIS A 425 21.73 -15.89 29.36
C HIS A 425 22.38 -16.93 28.43
N LYS A 426 23.70 -16.86 28.21
CA LYS A 426 24.40 -17.70 27.24
C LYS A 426 24.30 -19.18 27.59
N ILE A 427 23.93 -20.04 26.64
CA ILE A 427 23.78 -21.48 26.90
C ILE A 427 25.06 -22.14 27.42
N GLY A 428 26.25 -21.71 26.97
CA GLY A 428 27.53 -22.19 27.49
C GLY A 428 27.73 -21.85 28.98
N SER A 429 27.39 -20.62 29.38
CA SER A 429 27.41 -20.20 30.79
C SER A 429 26.37 -20.94 31.62
N VAL A 430 25.18 -21.17 31.08
CA VAL A 430 24.12 -21.94 31.76
C VAL A 430 24.57 -23.38 32.01
N ILE A 431 25.15 -24.04 31.01
CA ILE A 431 25.67 -25.41 31.15
C ILE A 431 26.76 -25.45 32.23
N LYS A 432 27.79 -24.63 32.08
CA LYS A 432 29.00 -24.68 32.92
C LYS A 432 28.77 -24.16 34.33
N ASP A 433 28.09 -23.03 34.46
CA ASP A 433 28.04 -22.25 35.69
C ASP A 433 26.70 -22.42 36.45
N VAL A 434 25.70 -23.09 35.86
CA VAL A 434 24.42 -23.43 36.51
C VAL A 434 24.19 -24.94 36.52
N LEU A 435 23.95 -25.58 35.36
CA LEU A 435 23.56 -27.00 35.29
C LEU A 435 24.65 -27.94 35.83
N GLU A 436 25.92 -27.62 35.60
CA GLU A 436 27.04 -28.41 36.14
C GLU A 436 27.33 -28.11 37.62
N VAL A 437 26.96 -26.93 38.12
CA VAL A 437 27.20 -26.48 39.51
C VAL A 437 26.14 -27.00 40.48
N TYR A 438 24.87 -27.05 40.07
CA TYR A 438 23.80 -27.56 40.92
C TYR A 438 23.80 -29.11 40.93
N ASP A 439 23.71 -29.70 42.12
CA ASP A 439 23.69 -31.16 42.30
C ASP A 439 22.35 -31.80 41.93
N THR A 440 21.26 -31.01 41.95
CA THR A 440 19.89 -31.48 41.69
C THR A 440 19.17 -30.57 40.71
N VAL A 441 18.25 -31.14 39.94
CA VAL A 441 17.32 -30.38 39.10
C VAL A 441 16.28 -29.68 39.98
N PRO A 442 15.92 -28.40 39.73
CA PRO A 442 14.93 -27.68 40.50
C PRO A 442 13.55 -28.29 40.33
N GLU A 443 12.69 -28.08 41.33
CA GLU A 443 11.29 -28.44 41.21
C GLU A 443 10.64 -27.62 40.09
N CYS A 444 9.94 -28.30 39.20
CA CYS A 444 9.25 -27.67 38.08
C CYS A 444 7.83 -27.28 38.51
N GLU A 445 7.55 -25.99 38.54
CA GLU A 445 6.27 -25.43 38.99
C GLU A 445 5.39 -25.00 37.81
N GLU A 446 4.08 -24.93 38.05
CA GLU A 446 3.08 -24.37 37.14
C GLU A 446 2.72 -22.94 37.58
N ASP A 447 2.88 -21.96 36.69
CA ASP A 447 2.60 -20.55 37.02
C ASP A 447 1.14 -20.19 36.71
N VAL A 448 0.21 -20.71 37.51
CA VAL A 448 -1.25 -20.65 37.26
C VAL A 448 -1.87 -19.25 37.40
N GLU A 449 -1.21 -18.31 38.08
CA GLU A 449 -1.70 -16.93 38.28
C GLU A 449 -0.98 -15.91 37.37
N CYS A 450 -0.15 -16.38 36.43
CA CYS A 450 0.56 -15.50 35.52
C CYS A 450 -0.36 -14.86 34.49
N GLN A 451 -0.17 -13.56 34.27
CA GLN A 451 -0.86 -12.78 33.24
C GLN A 451 0.12 -11.94 32.45
N ASP A 452 0.27 -12.27 31.17
CA ASP A 452 1.03 -11.47 30.22
C ASP A 452 0.36 -10.12 30.00
N CYS A 453 1.19 -9.09 29.79
CA CYS A 453 0.73 -7.79 29.30
C CYS A 453 -0.38 -7.16 30.16
N PHE A 454 -0.35 -7.36 31.48
CA PHE A 454 -1.40 -6.91 32.42
C PHE A 454 -1.86 -5.45 32.22
N ASN A 455 -0.94 -4.55 31.88
CA ASN A 455 -1.23 -3.14 31.69
C ASN A 455 -1.93 -2.82 30.34
N TRP A 456 -1.99 -3.79 29.42
CA TRP A 456 -2.51 -3.63 28.07
C TRP A 456 -3.97 -4.03 27.96
N LYS A 457 -4.74 -3.23 27.22
CA LYS A 457 -6.11 -3.54 26.79
C LYS A 457 -6.07 -4.13 25.40
N PHE A 458 -6.52 -5.37 25.25
CA PHE A 458 -6.67 -6.02 23.96
C PHE A 458 -8.13 -6.00 23.52
N TYR A 459 -8.36 -5.75 22.23
CA TYR A 459 -9.69 -5.87 21.63
C TYR A 459 -9.58 -6.55 20.26
N GLU A 460 -10.61 -7.31 19.91
CA GLU A 460 -10.75 -7.96 18.60
C GLU A 460 -11.55 -7.05 17.66
N SER A 461 -11.15 -7.02 16.39
CA SER A 461 -11.88 -6.34 15.32
C SER A 461 -12.10 -7.26 14.13
N ASN A 462 -13.11 -6.95 13.30
CA ASN A 462 -13.35 -7.65 12.03
C ASN A 462 -12.29 -7.33 10.95
N SER A 463 -11.38 -6.40 11.23
CA SER A 463 -10.20 -6.12 10.41
C SER A 463 -8.93 -6.45 11.19
N SER A 464 -7.89 -6.87 10.47
CA SER A 464 -6.66 -7.43 11.02
C SER A 464 -5.44 -6.51 10.81
N GLU A 465 -5.67 -5.21 10.68
CA GLU A 465 -4.65 -4.26 10.22
C GLU A 465 -3.89 -3.51 11.34
N PRO A 466 -2.56 -3.34 11.19
CA PRO A 466 -1.75 -2.42 11.98
C PRO A 466 -1.88 -0.95 11.50
N ILE A 467 -1.81 0.03 12.41
CA ILE A 467 -2.13 1.46 12.24
C ILE A 467 -0.99 2.33 11.65
N THR A 468 0.25 1.84 11.44
CA THR A 468 1.38 2.66 10.94
C THR A 468 2.38 1.84 10.11
N THR A 469 1.92 1.29 9.01
CA THR A 469 2.59 1.54 7.73
C THR A 469 1.51 2.04 6.80
N SER A 470 1.73 3.20 6.19
CA SER A 470 1.02 3.63 4.99
C SER A 470 1.38 2.67 3.85
N SER A 471 0.85 1.46 3.91
CA SER A 471 0.19 0.79 2.81
C SER A 471 -1.13 0.33 3.42
N SER A 472 -2.16 1.11 3.16
CA SER A 472 -3.49 0.58 2.88
C SER A 472 -3.45 -0.94 2.68
N VAL A 473 -4.00 -1.71 3.62
CA VAL A 473 -4.98 -2.66 3.12
C VAL A 473 -6.27 -1.88 3.22
N ALA A 474 -7.02 -1.86 2.12
CA ALA A 474 -8.21 -1.04 2.03
C ALA A 474 -9.16 -1.37 3.19
N THR A 475 -9.18 -0.56 4.26
CA THR A 475 -10.45 0.10 4.58
C THR A 475 -10.91 0.59 3.24
N ALA A 476 -11.90 -0.11 2.65
CA ALA A 476 -12.59 0.28 1.43
C ALA A 476 -12.38 1.77 1.24
N ALA A 477 -11.44 2.14 0.36
CA ALA A 477 -10.92 3.50 0.32
C ALA A 477 -12.13 4.41 0.23
N LYS A 478 -12.32 5.26 1.24
CA LYS A 478 -13.64 5.81 1.57
C LYS A 478 -14.40 6.21 0.29
N TYR A 479 -15.62 5.73 0.17
CA TYR A 479 -16.39 5.75 -1.08
C TYR A 479 -15.79 4.84 -2.17
N ASP A 480 -15.45 3.60 -1.80
CA ASP A 480 -14.75 2.66 -2.68
C ASP A 480 -15.65 2.17 -3.81
N GLU A 481 -16.97 2.29 -3.64
CA GLU A 481 -17.98 2.04 -4.66
C GLU A 481 -17.76 2.89 -5.92
N TYR A 482 -17.05 4.01 -5.83
CA TYR A 482 -16.71 4.85 -6.98
C TYR A 482 -15.34 4.52 -7.62
N ILE A 483 -14.49 3.74 -6.96
CA ILE A 483 -13.15 3.42 -7.48
C ILE A 483 -13.31 2.49 -8.69
N LEU A 484 -12.83 2.96 -9.84
CA LEU A 484 -12.92 2.24 -11.11
C LEU A 484 -11.78 1.26 -11.34
N ALA A 485 -10.69 1.34 -10.56
CA ALA A 485 -9.59 0.39 -10.60
C ALA A 485 -10.09 -1.05 -10.35
N PRO A 486 -9.63 -2.06 -11.12
CA PRO A 486 -10.04 -3.44 -10.86
C PRO A 486 -9.45 -3.95 -9.53
N SER A 487 -10.12 -4.92 -8.92
CA SER A 487 -9.65 -5.59 -7.68
C SER A 487 -8.63 -6.70 -7.93
N SER A 488 -8.34 -7.01 -9.20
CA SER A 488 -7.37 -8.01 -9.62
C SER A 488 -6.72 -7.56 -10.92
N ARG A 489 -5.49 -8.01 -11.17
CA ARG A 489 -4.86 -7.85 -12.48
C ARG A 489 -5.46 -8.75 -13.55
N THR A 490 -6.17 -9.81 -13.21
CA THR A 490 -6.80 -10.68 -14.20
C THR A 490 -8.22 -10.21 -14.47
N LEU A 491 -8.47 -9.69 -15.66
CA LEU A 491 -9.77 -9.17 -16.08
C LEU A 491 -10.43 -10.10 -17.10
N HIS A 492 -11.74 -10.20 -17.01
CA HIS A 492 -12.58 -10.93 -17.95
C HIS A 492 -13.59 -9.98 -18.61
N PRO A 493 -14.04 -10.27 -19.85
CA PRO A 493 -15.14 -9.55 -20.47
C PRO A 493 -16.37 -9.45 -19.57
N ALA A 494 -16.97 -8.26 -19.49
CA ALA A 494 -18.19 -8.06 -18.71
C ALA A 494 -19.43 -8.56 -19.48
N SER A 495 -19.45 -8.32 -20.79
CA SER A 495 -20.57 -8.70 -21.67
C SER A 495 -20.12 -8.89 -23.12
N VAL A 496 -20.96 -9.57 -23.91
CA VAL A 496 -20.86 -9.57 -25.38
C VAL A 496 -21.51 -8.29 -25.92
N TYR A 497 -20.77 -7.54 -26.71
CA TYR A 497 -21.26 -6.34 -27.40
C TYR A 497 -21.97 -6.70 -28.71
N GLU A 498 -21.30 -7.48 -29.57
CA GLU A 498 -21.82 -7.89 -30.88
C GLU A 498 -21.23 -9.24 -31.31
N VAL A 499 -21.98 -9.99 -32.10
CA VAL A 499 -21.51 -11.22 -32.78
C VAL A 499 -21.86 -11.11 -34.27
N ASN A 500 -20.89 -11.36 -35.13
CA ASN A 500 -21.09 -11.49 -36.57
C ASN A 500 -20.68 -12.89 -37.04
N GLY A 501 -21.45 -13.52 -37.92
CA GLY A 501 -21.26 -14.94 -38.27
C GLY A 501 -21.74 -15.89 -37.17
N THR A 502 -21.09 -17.05 -37.04
CA THR A 502 -21.52 -18.13 -36.11
C THR A 502 -20.53 -18.33 -34.97
N VAL A 503 -20.84 -17.79 -33.79
CA VAL A 503 -20.12 -18.04 -32.53
C VAL A 503 -21.08 -18.64 -31.51
N THR A 504 -21.00 -19.96 -31.30
CA THR A 504 -21.86 -20.65 -30.34
C THR A 504 -21.29 -20.49 -28.94
N GLY A 505 -22.08 -20.01 -27.98
CA GLY A 505 -21.64 -19.88 -26.58
C GLY A 505 -20.79 -18.64 -26.28
N ALA A 506 -20.83 -17.59 -27.11
CA ALA A 506 -20.07 -16.35 -26.91
C ALA A 506 -20.18 -15.74 -25.48
N ASN A 507 -21.37 -15.78 -24.88
CA ASN A 507 -21.61 -15.26 -23.51
C ASN A 507 -20.92 -16.08 -22.41
N SER A 508 -20.51 -17.31 -22.69
CA SER A 508 -19.85 -18.18 -21.71
C SER A 508 -18.47 -17.67 -21.29
N LEU A 509 -17.86 -16.78 -22.10
CA LEU A 509 -16.58 -16.14 -21.82
C LEU A 509 -16.71 -14.83 -21.02
N THR A 510 -17.90 -14.52 -20.51
CA THR A 510 -18.15 -13.27 -19.77
C THR A 510 -18.34 -13.53 -18.27
N SER A 511 -17.99 -12.54 -17.45
CA SER A 511 -18.15 -12.61 -15.99
C SER A 511 -19.60 -12.70 -15.51
N SER A 512 -20.57 -12.49 -16.40
CA SER A 512 -22.01 -12.50 -16.09
C SER A 512 -22.63 -13.90 -15.94
N ASN A 513 -21.86 -14.97 -16.22
CA ASN A 513 -22.39 -16.34 -16.33
C ASN A 513 -22.55 -17.11 -15.00
N GLY A 514 -22.45 -16.43 -13.84
CA GLY A 514 -23.05 -16.87 -12.57
C GLY A 514 -22.43 -18.05 -11.81
N ASN A 515 -21.33 -18.65 -12.28
CA ASN A 515 -20.61 -19.69 -11.53
C ASN A 515 -19.45 -19.06 -10.75
N ASN A 516 -19.57 -19.07 -9.42
CA ASN A 516 -18.53 -18.61 -8.50
C ASN A 516 -17.18 -19.29 -8.82
N ASN A 517 -16.21 -18.49 -9.27
CA ASN A 517 -14.77 -18.78 -9.37
C ASN A 517 -14.29 -19.71 -10.52
N ASP A 518 -15.13 -20.07 -11.48
CA ASP A 518 -14.72 -20.82 -12.69
C ASP A 518 -15.03 -20.00 -13.94
N TYR A 519 -14.02 -19.29 -14.46
CA TYR A 519 -14.12 -18.42 -15.63
C TYR A 519 -13.95 -19.19 -16.95
N THR A 520 -13.93 -20.53 -16.89
CA THR A 520 -13.88 -21.38 -18.07
C THR A 520 -15.26 -21.47 -18.74
N GLY A 521 -15.29 -21.12 -20.02
CA GLY A 521 -16.46 -21.15 -20.89
C GLY A 521 -16.23 -22.04 -22.11
N ARG A 522 -17.16 -21.96 -23.06
CA ARG A 522 -17.12 -22.70 -24.32
C ARG A 522 -17.71 -21.83 -25.43
N ALA A 523 -16.86 -21.06 -26.10
CA ALA A 523 -17.23 -20.30 -27.30
C ALA A 523 -16.63 -20.95 -28.55
N ILE A 524 -17.48 -21.49 -29.41
CA ILE A 524 -17.07 -22.16 -30.65
C ILE A 524 -17.30 -21.22 -31.83
N PHE A 525 -16.21 -20.81 -32.46
CA PHE A 525 -16.20 -20.06 -33.71
C PHE A 525 -16.32 -21.03 -34.88
N THR A 526 -17.27 -20.80 -35.78
CA THR A 526 -17.50 -21.66 -36.96
C THR A 526 -17.49 -20.83 -38.22
N GLY A 527 -16.58 -21.15 -39.14
CA GLY A 527 -16.38 -20.36 -40.36
C GLY A 527 -16.00 -18.90 -40.05
N PRO A 528 -16.00 -18.01 -41.05
CA PRO A 528 -15.76 -16.58 -40.82
C PRO A 528 -16.77 -16.01 -39.82
N SER A 529 -16.28 -15.62 -38.64
CA SER A 529 -17.09 -15.17 -37.52
C SER A 529 -16.29 -14.25 -36.60
N THR A 530 -16.97 -13.33 -35.93
CA THR A 530 -16.37 -12.40 -34.97
C THR A 530 -17.26 -12.25 -33.75
N VAL A 531 -16.66 -12.01 -32.60
CA VAL A 531 -17.35 -11.55 -31.39
C VAL A 531 -16.60 -10.39 -30.80
N THR A 532 -17.32 -9.33 -30.45
CA THR A 532 -16.77 -8.19 -29.73
C THR A 532 -17.24 -8.23 -28.29
N TYR A 533 -16.29 -8.16 -27.36
CA TYR A 533 -16.49 -8.13 -25.93
C TYR A 533 -16.40 -6.69 -25.41
N ASP A 534 -17.29 -6.31 -24.49
CA ASP A 534 -17.25 -5.05 -23.75
C ASP A 534 -16.83 -5.33 -22.29
N PHE A 535 -15.79 -4.67 -21.82
CA PHE A 535 -15.33 -4.73 -20.44
C PHE A 535 -16.11 -3.80 -19.48
N GLY A 536 -17.06 -3.03 -20.01
CA GLY A 536 -17.92 -2.08 -19.29
C GLY A 536 -17.24 -0.76 -18.93
N LYS A 537 -15.89 -0.74 -18.94
CA LYS A 537 -15.03 0.42 -18.67
C LYS A 537 -13.75 0.31 -19.48
N ASN A 538 -13.03 1.42 -19.61
CA ASN A 538 -11.70 1.41 -20.22
C ASN A 538 -10.73 0.62 -19.34
N ILE A 539 -9.91 -0.22 -19.94
CA ILE A 539 -8.87 -1.02 -19.29
C ILE A 539 -7.59 -0.95 -20.13
N ALA A 540 -6.47 -1.52 -19.66
CA ALA A 540 -5.25 -1.66 -20.46
C ALA A 540 -4.55 -2.96 -20.09
N GLY A 541 -3.89 -3.63 -21.03
CA GLY A 541 -3.23 -4.89 -20.70
C GLY A 541 -2.85 -5.85 -21.83
N LEU A 542 -2.42 -7.04 -21.40
CA LEU A 542 -2.06 -8.18 -22.25
C LEU A 542 -3.22 -9.15 -22.35
N VAL A 543 -3.65 -9.50 -23.56
CA VAL A 543 -4.68 -10.51 -23.80
C VAL A 543 -4.06 -11.91 -23.79
N THR A 544 -4.72 -12.82 -23.10
CA THR A 544 -4.48 -14.27 -23.12
C THR A 544 -5.78 -14.99 -23.47
N LEU A 545 -5.71 -15.92 -24.41
CA LEU A 545 -6.79 -16.84 -24.75
C LEU A 545 -6.43 -18.25 -24.29
N GLU A 546 -7.36 -18.93 -23.64
CA GLU A 546 -7.30 -20.39 -23.48
C GLU A 546 -8.09 -21.02 -24.63
N ILE A 547 -7.43 -21.89 -25.39
CA ILE A 547 -7.98 -22.52 -26.59
C ILE A 547 -8.26 -24.00 -26.29
N GLY A 548 -9.48 -24.43 -26.60
CA GLY A 548 -9.94 -25.80 -26.49
C GLY A 548 -9.75 -26.58 -27.79
N SER A 549 -10.78 -27.32 -28.21
CA SER A 549 -10.76 -28.06 -29.47
C SER A 549 -10.63 -27.14 -30.68
N VAL A 550 -9.69 -27.44 -31.58
CA VAL A 550 -9.45 -26.67 -32.80
C VAL A 550 -9.19 -27.58 -33.99
N ASP A 551 -9.80 -27.25 -35.13
CA ASP A 551 -9.50 -27.91 -36.40
C ASP A 551 -8.09 -27.54 -36.89
N GLU A 552 -7.51 -28.29 -37.83
CA GLU A 552 -6.18 -27.95 -38.38
C GLU A 552 -6.22 -26.62 -39.15
N GLY A 553 -5.23 -25.75 -38.93
CA GLY A 553 -5.04 -24.51 -39.69
C GLY A 553 -6.04 -23.39 -39.37
N GLN A 554 -6.49 -23.26 -38.11
CA GLN A 554 -7.37 -22.17 -37.68
C GLN A 554 -6.59 -21.03 -37.02
N TYR A 555 -7.19 -19.83 -37.05
CA TYR A 555 -6.60 -18.61 -36.50
C TYR A 555 -7.63 -17.80 -35.73
N ILE A 556 -7.17 -17.12 -34.67
CA ILE A 556 -7.95 -16.08 -33.98
C ILE A 556 -7.17 -14.78 -34.00
N GLY A 557 -7.77 -13.75 -34.59
CA GLY A 557 -7.29 -12.38 -34.63
C GLY A 557 -7.86 -11.54 -33.48
N LEU A 558 -7.10 -10.54 -33.03
CA LEU A 558 -7.48 -9.60 -31.97
C LEU A 558 -7.49 -8.17 -32.52
N THR A 559 -8.57 -7.43 -32.28
CA THR A 559 -8.60 -5.96 -32.45
C THR A 559 -9.16 -5.26 -31.22
N TYR A 560 -8.69 -4.04 -30.98
CA TYR A 560 -8.94 -3.28 -29.75
C TYR A 560 -9.50 -1.90 -30.07
N THR A 561 -10.45 -1.40 -29.27
CA THR A 561 -10.88 0.00 -29.38
C THR A 561 -11.30 0.59 -28.04
N GLU A 562 -11.05 1.89 -27.83
CA GLU A 562 -11.59 2.61 -26.67
C GLU A 562 -13.07 3.02 -26.85
N SER A 563 -13.49 3.25 -28.10
CA SER A 563 -14.85 3.66 -28.47
C SER A 563 -15.53 2.63 -29.37
N SER A 564 -16.85 2.56 -29.24
CA SER A 564 -17.69 1.71 -30.07
C SER A 564 -17.78 2.17 -31.54
N LEU A 565 -17.41 3.43 -31.85
CA LEU A 565 -17.43 3.94 -33.23
C LEU A 565 -16.40 3.27 -34.16
N TRP A 566 -15.30 2.77 -33.59
CA TRP A 566 -14.18 2.26 -34.37
C TRP A 566 -14.01 0.74 -34.27
N ILE A 567 -15.01 0.02 -33.70
CA ILE A 567 -15.00 -1.44 -33.66
C ILE A 567 -14.94 -1.96 -35.10
N ASN A 568 -13.87 -2.68 -35.42
CA ASN A 568 -13.59 -3.15 -36.75
C ASN A 568 -12.81 -4.47 -36.70
N SER A 569 -13.16 -5.41 -37.59
CA SER A 569 -12.42 -6.67 -37.75
C SER A 569 -11.15 -6.53 -38.59
N ALA A 570 -11.02 -5.43 -39.34
CA ALA A 570 -9.86 -5.16 -40.19
C ALA A 570 -8.68 -4.53 -39.43
N GLY A 571 -8.91 -3.98 -38.23
CA GLY A 571 -7.87 -3.37 -37.40
C GLY A 571 -8.43 -2.73 -36.12
N SER A 572 -7.52 -2.35 -35.24
CA SER A 572 -7.79 -1.64 -33.98
C SER A 572 -7.90 -0.14 -34.21
N ASP A 573 -8.38 0.61 -33.22
CA ASP A 573 -8.30 2.07 -33.27
C ASP A 573 -6.83 2.54 -33.37
N ALA A 574 -6.59 3.70 -33.98
CA ALA A 574 -5.27 4.03 -34.48
C ALA A 574 -4.31 4.51 -33.37
N THR A 575 -3.02 4.24 -33.56
CA THR A 575 -1.93 4.93 -32.84
C THR A 575 -1.13 5.88 -33.74
N ALA A 576 -1.15 5.66 -35.07
CA ALA A 576 -0.44 6.45 -36.08
C ALA A 576 -1.25 7.65 -36.63
N ASP A 577 -0.62 8.53 -37.41
CA ASP A 577 -1.24 9.79 -37.91
C ASP A 577 -2.30 9.55 -38.99
N ALA A 578 -2.28 8.37 -39.61
CA ALA A 578 -3.21 7.92 -40.64
C ALA A 578 -3.30 6.39 -40.62
N GLY A 579 -4.44 5.84 -41.04
CA GLY A 579 -4.69 4.41 -41.05
C GLY A 579 -5.11 3.85 -39.69
N ILE A 580 -5.18 2.52 -39.59
CA ILE A 580 -5.59 1.79 -38.38
C ILE A 580 -4.52 0.79 -37.95
N ASP A 581 -4.52 0.40 -36.68
CA ASP A 581 -3.54 -0.54 -36.14
C ASP A 581 -3.91 -1.98 -36.57
N GLU A 582 -2.94 -2.75 -37.06
CA GLU A 582 -3.21 -4.09 -37.60
C GLU A 582 -3.75 -5.08 -36.55
N PRO A 583 -4.56 -6.08 -36.95
CA PRO A 583 -4.98 -7.15 -36.06
C PRO A 583 -3.81 -8.05 -35.66
N LEU A 584 -3.81 -8.53 -34.41
CA LEU A 584 -2.84 -9.53 -33.95
C LEU A 584 -3.41 -10.93 -34.10
N TRP A 585 -2.72 -11.82 -34.81
CA TRP A 585 -3.20 -13.17 -35.10
C TRP A 585 -2.47 -14.25 -34.29
N PHE A 586 -3.23 -15.15 -33.70
CA PHE A 586 -2.73 -16.42 -33.18
C PHE A 586 -2.95 -17.54 -34.21
N ASP A 587 -1.87 -18.25 -34.52
CA ASP A 587 -1.91 -19.52 -35.26
C ASP A 587 -2.24 -20.65 -34.27
N LEU A 588 -3.43 -21.23 -34.38
CA LEU A 588 -3.92 -22.21 -33.40
C LEU A 588 -3.40 -23.61 -33.76
N THR A 589 -2.28 -23.98 -33.14
CA THR A 589 -1.62 -25.28 -33.35
C THR A 589 -2.25 -26.44 -32.58
N GLY A 590 -3.19 -26.14 -31.68
CA GLY A 590 -3.86 -27.11 -30.80
C GLY A 590 -4.38 -26.44 -29.53
N PRO A 591 -5.01 -27.22 -28.62
CA PRO A 591 -5.44 -26.72 -27.32
C PRO A 591 -4.27 -26.17 -26.49
N GLY A 592 -4.52 -25.10 -25.73
CA GLY A 592 -3.53 -24.50 -24.83
C GLY A 592 -3.67 -22.97 -24.70
N THR A 593 -2.67 -22.37 -24.06
CA THR A 593 -2.65 -20.94 -23.73
C THR A 593 -1.93 -20.11 -24.80
N TYR A 594 -2.61 -19.10 -25.33
CA TYR A 594 -2.08 -18.17 -26.33
C TYR A 594 -2.09 -16.75 -25.76
N THR A 595 -0.91 -16.17 -25.54
CA THR A 595 -0.77 -14.83 -24.95
C THR A 595 -0.08 -13.90 -25.94
N VAL A 596 -0.59 -12.66 -26.06
CA VAL A 596 0.07 -11.64 -26.88
C VAL A 596 1.47 -11.36 -26.34
N SER A 597 2.43 -11.14 -27.24
CA SER A 597 3.78 -10.79 -26.81
C SER A 597 3.79 -9.47 -26.05
N ARG A 598 4.74 -9.31 -25.12
CA ARG A 598 4.79 -8.15 -24.22
C ARG A 598 4.81 -6.79 -24.95
N GLN A 599 5.48 -6.72 -26.11
CA GLN A 599 5.52 -5.52 -26.94
C GLN A 599 4.17 -5.17 -27.60
N HIS A 600 3.23 -6.10 -27.67
CA HIS A 600 1.87 -5.85 -28.16
C HIS A 600 0.88 -5.79 -27.00
N GLU A 601 1.33 -5.39 -25.81
CA GLU A 601 0.39 -4.94 -24.80
C GLU A 601 -0.42 -3.79 -25.38
N ARG A 602 -1.75 -3.94 -25.38
CA ARG A 602 -2.59 -2.83 -25.76
C ARG A 602 -2.63 -1.88 -24.58
N GLY A 603 -2.45 -0.60 -24.89
CA GLY A 603 -2.77 0.49 -24.00
C GLY A 603 -4.25 0.53 -23.64
N ALA A 604 -4.84 1.71 -23.49
CA ALA A 604 -6.26 1.77 -23.19
C ALA A 604 -7.12 1.15 -24.31
N PHE A 605 -8.08 0.31 -23.91
CA PHE A 605 -9.19 -0.19 -24.72
C PHE A 605 -10.37 -0.58 -23.83
N ARG A 606 -11.58 -0.53 -24.37
CA ARG A 606 -12.81 -1.01 -23.72
C ARG A 606 -13.39 -2.22 -24.45
N TYR A 607 -13.24 -2.25 -25.76
CA TYR A 607 -13.77 -3.30 -26.62
C TYR A 607 -12.63 -4.16 -27.16
N LEU A 608 -12.82 -5.47 -27.11
CA LEU A 608 -11.91 -6.48 -27.66
C LEU A 608 -12.68 -7.36 -28.63
N SER A 609 -12.27 -7.39 -29.90
CA SER A 609 -12.88 -8.28 -30.90
C SER A 609 -12.00 -9.50 -31.11
N LEU A 610 -12.60 -10.70 -31.04
CA LEU A 610 -12.00 -11.96 -31.49
C LEU A 610 -12.50 -12.26 -32.90
N ILE A 611 -11.59 -12.51 -33.83
CA ILE A 611 -11.87 -12.66 -35.25
C ILE A 611 -11.41 -14.02 -35.72
N HIS A 612 -12.34 -14.87 -36.14
CA HIS A 612 -12.06 -16.13 -36.81
C HIS A 612 -12.31 -15.95 -38.31
N ASN A 613 -11.29 -16.07 -39.15
CA ASN A 613 -11.40 -15.82 -40.59
C ASN A 613 -11.08 -17.06 -41.45
N THR A 614 -11.24 -18.25 -40.87
CA THR A 614 -11.02 -19.54 -41.51
C THR A 614 -12.33 -20.33 -41.61
N THR A 615 -12.31 -21.48 -42.30
CA THR A 615 -13.53 -22.24 -42.62
C THR A 615 -13.88 -23.36 -41.63
N GLY A 616 -13.00 -23.66 -40.67
CA GLY A 616 -13.18 -24.72 -39.67
C GLY A 616 -13.80 -24.21 -38.38
N ASN A 617 -13.55 -24.94 -37.29
CA ASN A 617 -13.96 -24.59 -35.95
C ASN A 617 -12.77 -24.32 -35.02
N ALA A 618 -12.91 -23.30 -34.18
CA ALA A 618 -12.00 -23.01 -33.08
C ALA A 618 -12.79 -22.77 -31.80
N GLU A 619 -12.44 -23.49 -30.74
CA GLU A 619 -13.02 -23.31 -29.40
C GLU A 619 -12.12 -22.40 -28.57
N VAL A 620 -12.69 -21.30 -28.07
CA VAL A 620 -12.09 -20.46 -27.05
C VAL A 620 -12.78 -20.80 -25.73
N GLU A 621 -11.99 -21.22 -24.75
CA GLU A 621 -12.45 -21.58 -23.41
C GLU A 621 -12.39 -20.38 -22.47
N GLU A 622 -11.48 -19.44 -22.69
CA GLU A 622 -11.34 -18.29 -21.80
C GLU A 622 -10.69 -17.08 -22.48
N VAL A 623 -11.10 -15.88 -22.06
CA VAL A 623 -10.48 -14.60 -22.43
C VAL A 623 -10.06 -13.89 -21.15
N LYS A 624 -8.75 -13.68 -20.99
CA LYS A 624 -8.15 -12.95 -19.87
C LYS A 624 -7.40 -11.74 -20.37
N VAL A 625 -7.45 -10.65 -19.62
CA VAL A 625 -6.54 -9.51 -19.78
C VAL A 625 -5.74 -9.33 -18.50
N HIS A 626 -4.42 -9.40 -18.58
CA HIS A 626 -3.56 -8.97 -17.48
C HIS A 626 -3.46 -7.44 -17.49
N PHE A 627 -3.97 -6.78 -16.45
CA PHE A 627 -4.02 -5.34 -16.28
C PHE A 627 -2.64 -4.76 -15.95
N THR A 628 -2.10 -3.93 -16.84
CA THR A 628 -0.69 -3.50 -16.78
C THR A 628 -0.48 -2.11 -16.21
N ALA A 629 -1.54 -1.35 -15.99
CA ALA A 629 -1.45 -0.05 -15.34
C ALA A 629 -0.96 -0.17 -13.89
N MET A 630 -0.28 0.88 -13.41
CA MET A 630 0.39 0.90 -12.10
C MET A 630 1.28 -0.34 -11.88
N PRO A 631 2.33 -0.55 -12.69
CA PRO A 631 3.13 -1.79 -12.69
C PRO A 631 3.91 -2.03 -11.38
N HIS A 632 4.05 -0.99 -10.56
CA HIS A 632 4.79 -1.04 -9.29
C HIS A 632 3.88 -1.30 -8.08
N PHE A 633 2.57 -1.37 -8.27
CA PHE A 633 1.60 -1.76 -7.23
C PHE A 633 1.47 -3.28 -7.22
N ALA A 634 1.28 -3.89 -6.05
CA ALA A 634 0.86 -5.28 -5.97
C ALA A 634 -0.60 -5.46 -6.44
N ASP A 635 -1.01 -6.70 -6.70
CA ASP A 635 -2.33 -7.02 -7.27
C ASP A 635 -3.48 -6.58 -6.37
N ASP A 636 -3.30 -6.66 -5.06
CA ASP A 636 -4.26 -6.25 -4.03
C ASP A 636 -4.26 -4.73 -3.77
N GLN A 637 -3.32 -3.97 -4.33
CA GLN A 637 -3.14 -2.54 -4.10
C GLN A 637 -3.76 -1.63 -5.18
N LEU A 638 -4.31 -2.19 -6.27
CA LEU A 638 -4.83 -1.38 -7.38
C LEU A 638 -5.96 -0.41 -6.97
N ARG A 639 -6.67 -0.71 -5.89
CA ARG A 639 -7.79 0.08 -5.35
C ARG A 639 -7.41 0.91 -4.12
N ASP A 640 -6.13 0.93 -3.77
CA ASP A 640 -5.62 1.63 -2.58
C ASP A 640 -5.42 3.12 -2.82
N TYR A 641 -6.54 3.83 -2.98
CA TYR A 641 -6.50 5.27 -3.15
C TYR A 641 -6.22 5.91 -1.78
N SER A 642 -5.15 6.70 -1.71
CA SER A 642 -4.76 7.47 -0.53
C SER A 642 -5.59 8.75 -0.36
N GLY A 643 -6.49 9.06 -1.29
CA GLY A 643 -7.47 10.13 -1.15
C GLY A 643 -8.83 9.80 -1.73
N TYR A 644 -9.79 10.65 -1.41
CA TYR A 644 -11.21 10.47 -1.72
C TYR A 644 -11.93 11.82 -1.87
N PHE A 645 -13.06 11.80 -2.55
CA PHE A 645 -13.96 12.95 -2.67
C PHE A 645 -15.41 12.50 -2.76
N HIS A 646 -16.29 13.18 -2.04
CA HIS A 646 -17.73 12.97 -2.13
C HIS A 646 -18.50 14.26 -1.85
N CYS A 647 -19.58 14.49 -2.58
CA CYS A 647 -20.52 15.58 -2.37
C CYS A 647 -21.96 15.15 -2.65
N ASP A 648 -22.91 16.08 -2.50
CA ASP A 648 -24.33 15.86 -2.80
C ASP A 648 -24.67 15.90 -4.32
N ASP A 649 -23.66 15.95 -5.18
CA ASP A 649 -23.79 15.88 -6.64
C ASP A 649 -23.08 14.62 -7.19
N GLU A 650 -23.89 13.60 -7.52
CA GLU A 650 -23.43 12.30 -8.00
C GLU A 650 -22.58 12.39 -9.28
N LEU A 651 -22.86 13.38 -10.15
CA LEU A 651 -22.06 13.56 -11.36
C LEU A 651 -20.64 14.02 -11.01
N LEU A 652 -20.49 14.94 -10.07
CA LEU A 652 -19.18 15.41 -9.63
C LEU A 652 -18.38 14.32 -8.91
N ASN A 653 -19.06 13.45 -8.13
CA ASN A 653 -18.44 12.27 -7.54
C ASN A 653 -17.83 11.39 -8.65
N ARG A 654 -18.63 10.97 -9.63
CA ARG A 654 -18.15 10.18 -10.78
C ARG A 654 -17.01 10.84 -11.56
N ILE A 655 -17.09 12.16 -11.76
CA ILE A 655 -16.03 12.92 -12.45
C ILE A 655 -14.70 12.83 -11.72
N TRP A 656 -14.69 12.92 -10.39
CA TRP A 656 -13.47 12.82 -9.61
C TRP A 656 -12.79 11.46 -9.78
N TYR A 657 -13.54 10.37 -9.65
CA TYR A 657 -12.98 9.01 -9.73
C TYR A 657 -12.59 8.61 -11.15
N ALA A 658 -13.29 9.10 -12.18
CA ALA A 658 -12.87 8.92 -13.58
C ALA A 658 -11.54 9.63 -13.88
N GLY A 659 -11.31 10.80 -13.28
CA GLY A 659 -10.03 11.50 -13.41
C GLY A 659 -8.88 10.76 -12.72
N ALA A 660 -9.11 10.28 -11.50
CA ALA A 660 -8.14 9.45 -10.79
C ALA A 660 -7.82 8.15 -11.57
N TYR A 661 -8.82 7.46 -12.11
CA TYR A 661 -8.64 6.25 -12.89
C TYR A 661 -7.95 6.51 -14.25
N THR A 662 -8.20 7.66 -14.88
CA THR A 662 -7.48 8.07 -16.09
C THR A 662 -5.98 8.19 -15.83
N ASN A 663 -5.57 8.84 -14.73
CA ASN A 663 -4.15 8.92 -14.34
C ASN A 663 -3.56 7.55 -14.03
N GLN A 664 -4.37 6.63 -13.45
CA GLN A 664 -3.94 5.27 -13.20
C GLN A 664 -3.60 4.55 -14.51
N LEU A 665 -4.48 4.60 -15.52
CA LEU A 665 -4.21 4.02 -16.84
C LEU A 665 -3.02 4.66 -17.57
N CYS A 666 -2.76 5.94 -17.34
CA CYS A 666 -1.60 6.65 -17.89
C CYS A 666 -0.29 6.33 -17.15
N THR A 667 -0.31 5.48 -16.12
CA THR A 667 0.89 5.06 -15.39
C THR A 667 1.32 3.67 -15.84
N ILE A 668 2.42 3.57 -16.57
CA ILE A 668 2.83 2.37 -17.32
C ILE A 668 4.20 1.84 -16.89
N ASP A 669 4.53 0.62 -17.33
CA ASP A 669 5.90 0.09 -17.30
C ASP A 669 6.74 0.86 -18.33
N PRO A 670 7.80 1.57 -17.89
CA PRO A 670 8.56 2.44 -18.77
C PRO A 670 9.30 1.71 -19.88
N ARG A 671 9.45 0.38 -19.82
CA ARG A 671 10.06 -0.45 -20.87
C ARG A 671 9.16 -0.69 -22.08
N HIS A 672 7.87 -0.35 -21.94
CA HIS A 672 6.82 -0.60 -22.92
C HIS A 672 6.07 0.70 -23.25
N GLY A 673 6.83 1.79 -23.43
CA GLY A 673 6.32 3.07 -23.92
C GLY A 673 6.53 3.21 -25.43
N ASP A 674 6.23 4.41 -25.93
CA ASP A 674 6.32 4.83 -27.35
C ASP A 674 5.44 4.02 -28.30
N ALA A 675 4.20 4.46 -28.45
CA ALA A 675 3.25 3.97 -29.45
C ALA A 675 3.40 4.68 -30.81
N LEU A 676 4.37 5.59 -31.00
CA LEU A 676 4.54 6.38 -32.22
C LEU A 676 5.56 5.75 -33.18
N VAL A 677 5.40 4.45 -33.46
CA VAL A 677 6.38 3.69 -34.26
C VAL A 677 6.55 4.21 -35.69
N HIS A 678 5.52 4.88 -36.23
CA HIS A 678 5.52 5.47 -37.58
C HIS A 678 5.69 6.99 -37.58
N LEU A 679 6.20 7.59 -36.49
CA LEU A 679 6.29 9.04 -36.33
C LEU A 679 7.02 9.72 -37.49
N GLY A 680 6.22 10.41 -38.31
CA GLY A 680 6.59 11.13 -39.53
C GLY A 680 7.25 10.28 -40.61
N GLU A 681 6.90 8.99 -40.63
CA GLU A 681 6.77 8.20 -41.85
C GLU A 681 5.36 8.39 -42.41
N LEU A 682 4.35 8.19 -41.54
CA LEU A 682 2.94 8.49 -41.80
C LEU A 682 2.61 9.88 -41.28
N ASN A 683 1.76 10.61 -42.00
CA ASN A 683 1.34 11.95 -41.61
C ASN A 683 -0.12 12.23 -42.00
N SER A 684 -0.67 13.29 -41.42
CA SER A 684 -2.08 13.70 -41.55
C SER A 684 -2.55 14.09 -42.95
N THR A 685 -1.68 14.10 -43.97
CA THR A 685 -2.08 14.36 -45.36
C THR A 685 -2.54 13.11 -46.11
N GLN A 686 -2.26 11.94 -45.55
CA GLN A 686 -2.65 10.64 -46.12
C GLN A 686 -4.03 10.26 -45.58
N GLY A 687 -4.92 9.80 -46.46
CA GLY A 687 -6.26 9.38 -46.05
C GLY A 687 -6.24 7.99 -45.39
N ASP A 688 -7.15 7.74 -44.46
CA ASP A 688 -7.20 6.44 -43.74
C ASP A 688 -7.42 5.26 -44.69
N ASP A 689 -8.29 5.42 -45.70
CA ASP A 689 -8.54 4.42 -46.75
C ASP A 689 -7.31 4.15 -47.65
N GLU A 690 -6.37 5.09 -47.71
CA GLU A 690 -5.14 4.98 -48.52
C GLU A 690 -4.06 4.16 -47.81
N VAL A 691 -3.95 4.31 -46.49
CA VAL A 691 -2.90 3.66 -45.69
C VAL A 691 -3.30 2.25 -45.27
N GLY A 692 -4.56 2.04 -44.88
CA GLY A 692 -5.04 0.75 -44.39
C GLY A 692 -4.50 0.39 -43.00
N ALA A 693 -4.24 -0.90 -42.78
CA ALA A 693 -3.74 -1.43 -41.50
C ALA A 693 -2.21 -1.34 -41.42
N VAL A 694 -1.68 -0.88 -40.29
CA VAL A 694 -0.24 -0.68 -40.05
C VAL A 694 0.23 -1.37 -38.78
N THR A 695 1.51 -1.73 -38.75
CA THR A 695 2.14 -2.38 -37.59
C THR A 695 2.14 -1.47 -36.37
N TRP A 696 2.00 -2.04 -35.18
CA TRP A 696 2.08 -1.29 -33.92
C TRP A 696 2.74 -2.14 -32.84
N TYR A 697 3.52 -1.51 -31.95
CA TYR A 697 4.16 -2.16 -30.81
C TYR A 697 4.68 -1.11 -29.81
N ASN A 698 4.89 -1.53 -28.57
CA ASN A 698 5.32 -0.78 -27.40
C ASN A 698 6.58 -1.44 -26.82
N ASN A 699 7.74 -1.26 -27.45
CA ASN A 699 9.00 -1.93 -27.04
C ASN A 699 10.11 -0.96 -26.65
N LYS A 700 9.78 0.31 -26.43
CA LYS A 700 10.78 1.34 -26.11
C LYS A 700 10.82 1.64 -24.62
N THR A 701 12.03 1.70 -24.11
CA THR A 701 12.28 2.22 -22.76
C THR A 701 12.30 3.75 -22.79
N ILE A 702 11.33 4.39 -22.15
CA ILE A 702 11.15 5.85 -22.18
C ILE A 702 11.61 6.56 -20.90
N THR A 703 11.71 5.84 -19.78
CA THR A 703 12.26 6.33 -18.52
C THR A 703 13.09 5.25 -17.83
N ASN A 704 13.91 5.64 -16.87
CA ASN A 704 14.54 4.71 -15.94
C ASN A 704 13.64 4.60 -14.69
N GLY A 705 13.34 3.38 -14.23
CA GLY A 705 12.51 3.16 -13.06
C GLY A 705 11.57 1.97 -13.21
N THR A 706 10.73 1.74 -12.22
CA THR A 706 9.71 0.68 -12.21
C THR A 706 8.39 1.11 -12.84
N SER A 707 8.15 2.42 -12.95
CA SER A 707 6.92 3.02 -13.48
C SER A 707 7.18 4.44 -14.02
N CYS A 708 6.33 4.92 -14.92
CA CYS A 708 6.31 6.33 -15.32
C CYS A 708 4.89 6.79 -15.68
N LEU A 709 4.66 8.09 -15.52
CA LEU A 709 3.42 8.76 -15.94
C LEU A 709 3.59 9.28 -17.38
N THR A 710 2.69 8.88 -18.27
CA THR A 710 2.62 9.32 -19.68
C THR A 710 1.43 10.25 -19.92
N ASP A 711 1.33 10.79 -21.14
CA ASP A 711 0.22 11.62 -21.60
C ASP A 711 -1.10 10.84 -21.65
N GLY A 712 -1.12 9.73 -22.39
CA GLY A 712 -2.26 8.86 -22.56
C GLY A 712 -1.89 7.40 -22.44
N ALA A 713 -2.91 6.56 -22.28
CA ALA A 713 -2.72 5.13 -22.08
C ALA A 713 -2.64 4.34 -23.41
N LYS A 714 -3.36 4.77 -24.46
CA LYS A 714 -3.40 4.12 -25.80
C LYS A 714 -2.27 4.60 -26.71
N ARG A 715 -2.35 5.88 -27.08
CA ARG A 715 -1.49 6.53 -28.08
C ARG A 715 -0.40 7.36 -27.39
N ASP A 716 0.67 7.66 -28.11
CA ASP A 716 1.94 8.22 -27.65
C ASP A 716 2.61 7.35 -26.60
N ARG A 717 2.00 7.24 -25.42
CA ARG A 717 2.59 6.58 -24.25
C ARG A 717 3.98 7.15 -24.00
N LEU A 718 4.09 8.48 -24.01
CA LEU A 718 5.34 9.23 -23.82
C LEU A 718 5.22 10.17 -22.62
N VAL A 719 6.36 10.61 -22.11
CA VAL A 719 6.38 11.63 -21.05
C VAL A 719 6.21 13.01 -21.68
N TRP A 720 5.12 13.68 -21.34
CA TRP A 720 4.82 15.04 -21.77
C TRP A 720 4.62 15.96 -20.57
N ALA A 721 5.43 17.02 -20.47
CA ALA A 721 5.44 17.88 -19.29
C ALA A 721 4.16 18.72 -19.13
N GLY A 722 3.52 19.12 -20.24
CA GLY A 722 2.25 19.84 -20.21
C GLY A 722 1.15 19.03 -19.52
N ASP A 723 1.01 17.77 -19.90
CA ASP A 723 0.07 16.80 -19.34
C ASP A 723 0.26 16.63 -17.84
N MET A 724 1.51 16.50 -17.41
CA MET A 724 1.87 16.39 -16.00
C MET A 724 1.40 17.61 -15.18
N ALA A 725 1.34 18.81 -15.76
CA ALA A 725 0.87 20.01 -15.05
C ALA A 725 -0.62 19.95 -14.65
N ILE A 726 -1.42 19.11 -15.32
CA ILE A 726 -2.80 18.81 -14.93
C ILE A 726 -2.90 17.48 -14.17
N ALA A 727 -2.21 16.44 -14.64
CA ALA A 727 -2.30 15.09 -14.11
C ALA A 727 -1.73 14.96 -12.69
N VAL A 728 -0.56 15.55 -12.41
CA VAL A 728 0.15 15.38 -11.13
C VAL A 728 -0.69 15.86 -9.93
N PRO A 729 -1.32 17.04 -9.94
CA PRO A 729 -2.25 17.45 -8.89
C PRO A 729 -3.37 16.43 -8.63
N GLY A 730 -3.96 15.85 -9.67
CA GLY A 730 -5.05 14.87 -9.56
C GLY A 730 -4.56 13.54 -9.00
N LEU A 731 -3.37 13.11 -9.41
CA LEU A 731 -2.69 11.92 -8.92
C LEU A 731 -2.35 12.06 -7.42
N VAL A 732 -1.88 13.22 -6.96
CA VAL A 732 -1.54 13.46 -5.55
C VAL A 732 -2.73 13.34 -4.62
N VAL A 733 -3.91 13.81 -5.03
CA VAL A 733 -5.13 13.73 -4.20
C VAL A 733 -5.84 12.38 -4.31
N SER A 734 -5.36 11.47 -5.16
CA SER A 734 -5.99 10.16 -5.39
C SER A 734 -5.09 9.00 -4.97
N THR A 735 -4.04 8.69 -5.73
CA THR A 735 -3.14 7.56 -5.44
C THR A 735 -1.85 7.98 -4.74
N ASN A 736 -1.45 9.25 -4.86
CA ASN A 736 -0.19 9.79 -4.33
C ASN A 736 1.07 9.07 -4.87
N ASP A 737 1.02 8.56 -6.10
CA ASP A 737 2.14 7.94 -6.83
C ASP A 737 3.20 8.97 -7.32
N LEU A 738 3.95 9.50 -6.36
CA LEU A 738 5.01 10.48 -6.66
C LEU A 738 6.27 9.85 -7.27
N ILE A 739 6.43 8.52 -7.23
CA ILE A 739 7.59 7.84 -7.83
C ILE A 739 7.52 7.87 -9.36
N SER A 740 6.34 7.61 -9.94
CA SER A 740 6.16 7.71 -11.40
C SER A 740 6.39 9.14 -11.90
N VAL A 741 6.00 10.15 -11.11
CA VAL A 741 6.24 11.57 -11.40
C VAL A 741 7.74 11.87 -11.42
N ALA A 742 8.49 11.41 -10.41
CA ALA A 742 9.93 11.61 -10.35
C ALA A 742 10.65 10.94 -11.53
N ASN A 743 10.30 9.70 -11.86
CA ASN A 743 10.89 8.96 -12.99
C ASN A 743 10.63 9.66 -14.34
N SER A 744 9.41 10.17 -14.53
CA SER A 744 9.04 10.96 -15.72
C SER A 744 9.83 12.27 -15.82
N LEU A 745 9.93 13.05 -14.74
CA LEU A 745 10.72 14.29 -14.76
C LEU A 745 12.21 14.01 -14.99
N ASP A 746 12.73 12.93 -14.40
CA ASP A 746 14.12 12.54 -14.56
C ASP A 746 14.46 12.22 -16.01
N SER A 747 13.56 11.56 -16.75
CA SER A 747 13.77 11.28 -18.17
C SER A 747 13.85 12.55 -19.01
N LEU A 748 13.03 13.57 -18.73
CA LEU A 748 13.08 14.87 -19.42
C LEU A 748 14.38 15.63 -19.12
N PHE A 749 14.83 15.62 -17.87
CA PHE A 749 16.09 16.27 -17.49
C PHE A 749 17.33 15.54 -18.04
N ASN A 750 17.26 14.23 -18.28
CA ASN A 750 18.33 13.48 -18.94
C ASN A 750 18.52 13.93 -20.39
N LEU A 751 17.49 14.50 -21.02
CA LEU A 751 17.54 15.07 -22.37
C LEU A 751 17.91 16.57 -22.37
N GLN A 752 18.15 17.19 -21.21
CA GLN A 752 18.54 18.59 -21.13
C GLN A 752 19.85 18.84 -21.89
N ASN A 753 19.85 19.84 -22.77
CA ASN A 753 21.10 20.35 -23.34
C ASN A 753 21.95 20.97 -22.22
N THR A 754 23.06 20.33 -21.88
CA THR A 754 23.91 20.72 -20.73
C THR A 754 24.63 22.06 -20.93
N THR A 755 24.77 22.53 -22.17
CA THR A 755 25.41 23.81 -22.50
C THR A 755 24.42 24.97 -22.44
N THR A 756 23.23 24.80 -23.03
CA THR A 756 22.23 25.89 -23.11
C THR A 756 21.23 25.88 -21.96
N GLY A 757 21.00 24.71 -21.33
CA GLY A 757 19.92 24.49 -20.36
C GLY A 757 18.58 24.10 -20.99
N GLN A 758 18.48 24.07 -22.32
CA GLN A 758 17.25 23.76 -23.03
C GLN A 758 16.75 22.34 -22.74
N LEU A 759 15.52 22.23 -22.21
CA LEU A 759 14.77 20.99 -22.04
C LEU A 759 13.95 20.66 -23.31
N PRO A 760 13.66 19.36 -23.56
CA PRO A 760 12.95 18.94 -24.76
C PRO A 760 11.45 19.28 -24.71
N TYR A 761 10.80 19.25 -25.88
CA TYR A 761 9.35 19.34 -25.99
C TYR A 761 8.63 18.11 -25.39
N ALA A 762 9.16 16.92 -25.63
CA ALA A 762 8.62 15.64 -25.17
C ALA A 762 9.75 14.69 -24.75
N GLY A 763 9.39 13.61 -24.06
CA GLY A 763 10.32 12.57 -23.61
C GLY A 763 10.93 11.72 -24.74
N VAL A 764 11.73 10.74 -24.31
CA VAL A 764 12.34 9.73 -25.19
C VAL A 764 11.23 9.04 -25.99
N GLY A 765 11.38 8.96 -27.31
CA GLY A 765 10.31 8.51 -28.20
C GLY A 765 10.10 9.50 -29.33
N PHE A 766 9.98 10.77 -28.95
CA PHE A 766 9.68 11.85 -29.85
C PHE A 766 10.92 12.46 -30.54
N ARG A 767 10.68 13.22 -31.61
CA ARG A 767 11.73 13.94 -32.36
C ARG A 767 12.31 15.08 -31.51
N PRO A 768 13.66 15.26 -31.43
CA PRO A 768 14.26 16.36 -30.70
C PRO A 768 13.70 17.71 -31.16
N SER A 769 12.94 18.37 -30.28
CA SER A 769 12.17 19.57 -30.58
C SER A 769 12.09 20.47 -29.35
N PHE A 770 11.74 21.73 -29.57
CA PHE A 770 11.62 22.74 -28.50
C PHE A 770 10.24 23.38 -28.49
N SER A 771 9.66 23.47 -27.31
CA SER A 771 8.49 24.30 -27.04
C SER A 771 8.80 25.16 -25.81
N ALA A 772 8.48 26.45 -25.89
CA ALA A 772 8.74 27.38 -24.78
C ALA A 772 7.87 27.07 -23.55
N THR A 773 6.63 26.62 -23.77
CA THR A 773 5.67 26.28 -22.70
C THR A 773 6.05 24.95 -22.04
N TYR A 774 6.35 23.90 -22.80
CA TYR A 774 6.74 22.57 -22.25
C TYR A 774 8.10 22.58 -21.55
N HIS A 775 9.01 23.45 -22.00
CA HIS A 775 10.23 23.74 -21.26
C HIS A 775 9.93 24.24 -19.84
N LEU A 776 8.97 25.16 -19.71
CA LEU A 776 8.55 25.72 -18.42
C LEU A 776 7.69 24.74 -17.61
N TYR A 777 6.83 23.94 -18.26
CA TYR A 777 6.08 22.88 -17.58
C TYR A 777 6.99 21.85 -16.92
N THR A 778 8.12 21.52 -17.54
CA THR A 778 9.12 20.63 -16.94
C THR A 778 9.70 21.22 -15.64
N LEU A 779 9.90 22.54 -15.59
CA LEU A 779 10.36 23.24 -14.39
C LEU A 779 9.28 23.30 -13.30
N ILE A 780 8.01 23.51 -13.70
CA ILE A 780 6.84 23.46 -12.82
C ILE A 780 6.71 22.06 -12.22
N GLY A 781 6.88 21.00 -13.00
CA GLY A 781 6.82 19.62 -12.51
C GLY A 781 7.78 19.33 -11.36
N VAL A 782 9.01 19.85 -11.41
CA VAL A 782 9.97 19.73 -10.28
C VAL A 782 9.50 20.50 -9.05
N ALA A 783 8.92 21.70 -9.25
CA ALA A 783 8.38 22.50 -8.16
C ALA A 783 7.18 21.80 -7.49
N ASP A 784 6.27 21.26 -8.29
CA ASP A 784 5.09 20.51 -7.83
C ASP A 784 5.50 19.22 -7.13
N HIS A 785 6.43 18.45 -7.70
CA HIS A 785 6.97 17.27 -7.03
C HIS A 785 7.56 17.64 -5.67
N TYR A 786 8.32 18.72 -5.54
CA TYR A 786 8.81 19.18 -4.23
C TYR A 786 7.68 19.65 -3.29
N LEU A 787 6.70 20.39 -3.81
CA LEU A 787 5.55 20.86 -3.05
C LEU A 787 4.79 19.70 -2.39
N TYR A 788 4.50 18.65 -3.15
CA TYR A 788 3.71 17.51 -2.68
C TYR A 788 4.54 16.46 -1.93
N SER A 789 5.76 16.13 -2.39
CA SER A 789 6.63 15.14 -1.73
C SER A 789 7.38 15.71 -0.51
N GLY A 790 7.62 17.02 -0.47
CA GLY A 790 8.57 17.66 0.44
C GLY A 790 10.00 17.10 0.35
N ASN A 791 10.38 16.47 -0.77
CA ASN A 791 11.69 15.84 -0.96
C ASN A 791 12.76 16.89 -1.30
N LEU A 792 13.38 17.46 -0.27
CA LEU A 792 14.41 18.49 -0.41
C LEU A 792 15.66 17.95 -1.11
N THR A 793 16.04 16.69 -0.89
CA THR A 793 17.20 16.07 -1.52
C THR A 793 17.03 15.96 -3.03
N TYR A 794 15.85 15.53 -3.50
CA TYR A 794 15.53 15.51 -4.94
C TYR A 794 15.65 16.91 -5.55
N LEU A 795 15.03 17.92 -4.90
CA LEU A 795 15.12 19.30 -5.35
C LEU A 795 16.57 19.81 -5.40
N GLN A 796 17.37 19.57 -4.36
CA GLN A 796 18.78 19.95 -4.31
C GLN A 796 19.57 19.36 -5.47
N ASN A 797 19.34 18.09 -5.80
CA ASN A 797 20.00 17.40 -6.91
C ASN A 797 19.60 17.99 -8.26
N LYS A 798 18.33 18.35 -8.45
CA LYS A 798 17.84 18.96 -9.70
C LYS A 798 18.19 20.45 -9.82
N TRP A 799 18.43 21.14 -8.72
CA TRP A 799 18.56 22.60 -8.70
C TRP A 799 19.55 23.20 -9.70
N PRO A 800 20.77 22.66 -9.89
CA PRO A 800 21.70 23.20 -10.89
C PRO A 800 21.14 23.10 -12.33
N ALA A 801 20.52 21.96 -12.68
CA ALA A 801 19.90 21.75 -13.98
C ALA A 801 18.66 22.63 -14.16
N TRP A 802 17.84 22.75 -13.11
CA TRP A 802 16.67 23.61 -13.06
C TRP A 802 17.06 25.08 -13.32
N LYS A 803 18.10 25.60 -12.66
CA LYS A 803 18.59 26.97 -12.87
C LYS A 803 19.12 27.21 -14.28
N ARG A 804 19.78 26.23 -14.91
CA ARG A 804 20.23 26.34 -16.31
C ARG A 804 19.05 26.49 -17.27
N ALA A 805 18.02 25.67 -17.09
CA ALA A 805 16.78 25.77 -17.87
C ALA A 805 16.07 27.10 -17.63
N MET A 806 15.88 27.51 -16.38
CA MET A 806 15.31 28.82 -16.06
C MET A 806 16.10 29.96 -16.74
N ASN A 807 17.44 29.91 -16.72
CA ASN A 807 18.27 30.90 -17.39
C ASN A 807 18.08 30.91 -18.92
N TYR A 808 17.87 29.75 -19.54
CA TYR A 808 17.54 29.66 -20.97
C TYR A 808 16.28 30.47 -21.31
N SER A 809 15.20 30.30 -20.56
CA SER A 809 13.96 31.09 -20.74
C SER A 809 14.13 32.58 -20.41
N LEU A 810 15.02 32.94 -19.50
CA LEU A 810 15.28 34.35 -19.18
C LEU A 810 16.04 35.09 -20.29
N LEU A 811 16.87 34.39 -21.06
CA LEU A 811 17.62 34.97 -22.19
C LEU A 811 16.73 35.34 -23.38
N THR A 812 15.49 34.83 -23.43
CA THR A 812 14.53 35.15 -24.49
C THR A 812 13.66 36.35 -24.16
N ILE A 813 13.81 36.94 -22.96
CA ILE A 813 13.16 38.21 -22.61
C ILE A 813 13.87 39.36 -23.31
N ASP A 814 13.13 40.08 -24.15
CA ASP A 814 13.68 41.21 -24.91
C ASP A 814 13.47 42.56 -24.20
N SER A 815 13.75 43.66 -24.90
CA SER A 815 13.62 45.01 -24.35
C SER A 815 12.20 45.40 -23.91
N THR A 816 11.16 44.68 -24.35
CA THR A 816 9.78 44.90 -23.92
C THR A 816 9.52 44.41 -22.50
N GLY A 817 10.39 43.53 -21.97
CA GLY A 817 10.19 42.87 -20.69
C GLY A 817 9.35 41.59 -20.77
N LEU A 818 8.98 41.15 -21.98
CA LEU A 818 8.31 39.87 -22.23
C LEU A 818 9.25 38.89 -22.92
N MET A 819 9.04 37.60 -22.69
CA MET A 819 9.66 36.53 -23.46
C MET A 819 9.14 36.59 -24.89
N ASN A 820 10.07 36.66 -25.84
CA ASN A 820 9.79 36.53 -27.26
C ASN A 820 9.89 35.05 -27.68
N VAL A 821 8.74 34.43 -27.91
CA VAL A 821 8.62 33.03 -28.30
C VAL A 821 8.93 32.88 -29.79
N THR A 822 9.89 32.02 -30.12
CA THR A 822 10.32 31.78 -31.50
C THR A 822 9.91 30.41 -32.04
N SER A 823 9.58 29.46 -31.16
CA SER A 823 9.06 28.15 -31.56
C SER A 823 7.55 28.21 -31.71
N SER A 824 7.03 27.52 -32.73
CA SER A 824 5.58 27.37 -32.94
C SER A 824 4.99 26.14 -32.25
N LEU A 825 5.81 25.30 -31.61
CA LEU A 825 5.34 24.05 -30.98
C LEU A 825 4.75 24.29 -29.60
N ASP A 826 3.60 23.67 -29.34
CA ASP A 826 2.85 23.67 -28.09
C ASP A 826 1.77 22.56 -28.14
N TRP A 827 0.81 22.53 -27.20
CA TRP A 827 -0.21 21.49 -26.97
C TRP A 827 -1.18 21.15 -28.12
N LEU A 828 -0.82 21.42 -29.39
CA LEU A 828 -1.58 21.25 -30.62
C LEU A 828 -2.48 22.44 -30.98
N ARG A 829 -2.18 23.61 -30.42
CA ARG A 829 -2.72 24.91 -30.85
C ARG A 829 -1.97 25.49 -32.05
N SER A 830 -2.59 26.48 -32.69
CA SER A 830 -1.99 27.33 -33.72
C SER A 830 -1.63 28.72 -33.16
N GLY A 831 -0.78 29.45 -33.90
CA GLY A 831 -0.50 30.86 -33.63
C GLY A 831 0.58 31.16 -32.59
N MET A 832 1.31 30.14 -32.11
CA MET A 832 2.44 30.33 -31.20
C MET A 832 3.55 31.20 -31.80
N GLY A 833 4.07 32.14 -31.01
CA GLY A 833 5.15 33.06 -31.40
C GLY A 833 5.01 34.45 -30.79
N ALA A 834 6.03 35.28 -30.98
CA ALA A 834 6.12 36.65 -30.47
C ALA A 834 5.96 36.72 -28.93
N HIS A 835 5.47 37.83 -28.38
CA HIS A 835 5.16 37.94 -26.95
C HIS A 835 3.83 37.25 -26.61
N ASN A 836 3.82 35.93 -26.74
CA ASN A 836 2.65 35.10 -26.49
C ASN A 836 2.24 35.17 -24.99
N ILE A 837 0.95 35.43 -24.74
CA ILE A 837 0.40 35.62 -23.38
C ILE A 837 0.47 34.36 -22.53
N GLU A 838 0.21 33.18 -23.08
CA GLU A 838 0.27 31.91 -22.35
C GLU A 838 1.70 31.65 -21.88
N ALA A 839 2.66 31.68 -22.80
CA ALA A 839 4.05 31.41 -22.48
C ALA A 839 4.61 32.40 -21.45
N ASN A 840 4.23 33.68 -21.52
CA ASN A 840 4.62 34.69 -20.52
C ASN A 840 3.93 34.49 -19.16
N ALA A 841 2.66 34.08 -19.14
CA ALA A 841 1.95 33.77 -17.90
C ALA A 841 2.56 32.54 -17.20
N ILE A 842 2.92 31.50 -17.96
CA ILE A 842 3.62 30.33 -17.44
C ILE A 842 5.01 30.73 -16.92
N LEU A 843 5.77 31.55 -17.66
CA LEU A 843 7.08 32.04 -17.21
C LEU A 843 6.99 32.83 -15.90
N TYR A 844 5.96 33.66 -15.73
CA TYR A 844 5.68 34.36 -14.49
C TYR A 844 5.40 33.39 -13.33
N ASN A 845 4.61 32.34 -13.57
CA ASN A 845 4.36 31.28 -12.59
C ASN A 845 5.66 30.55 -12.23
N THR A 846 6.45 30.11 -13.21
CA THR A 846 7.72 29.40 -12.99
C THR A 846 8.72 30.25 -12.22
N LEU A 847 8.80 31.57 -12.49
CA LEU A 847 9.62 32.49 -11.70
C LEU A 847 9.17 32.56 -10.24
N THR A 848 7.85 32.64 -10.00
CA THR A 848 7.27 32.73 -8.66
C THR A 848 7.52 31.45 -7.86
N GLN A 849 7.33 30.29 -8.49
CA GLN A 849 7.69 28.99 -7.90
C GLN A 849 9.21 28.91 -7.66
N GLY A 850 10.03 29.34 -8.62
CA GLY A 850 11.49 29.40 -8.51
C GLY A 850 11.97 30.23 -7.31
N LEU A 851 11.32 31.36 -7.01
CA LEU A 851 11.61 32.16 -5.81
C LEU A 851 11.33 31.39 -4.51
N ALA A 852 10.25 30.61 -4.47
CA ALA A 852 9.93 29.74 -3.34
C ALA A 852 10.96 28.61 -3.19
N LEU A 853 11.35 27.96 -4.30
CA LEU A 853 12.40 26.92 -4.30
C LEU A 853 13.76 27.47 -3.88
N ALA A 854 14.16 28.65 -4.40
CA ALA A 854 15.40 29.31 -4.02
C ALA A 854 15.44 29.64 -2.52
N THR A 855 14.31 30.08 -1.96
CA THR A 855 14.16 30.31 -0.51
C THR A 855 14.31 29.01 0.28
N ALA A 856 13.65 27.93 -0.16
CA ALA A 856 13.75 26.62 0.49
C ALA A 856 15.17 26.01 0.44
N LEU A 857 15.94 26.33 -0.61
CA LEU A 857 17.32 25.92 -0.80
C LEU A 857 18.36 26.89 -0.21
N ASN A 858 17.90 28.02 0.35
CA ASN A 858 18.74 29.10 0.84
C ASN A 858 19.69 29.69 -0.24
N ASP A 859 19.26 29.72 -1.51
CA ASP A 859 19.96 30.33 -2.64
C ASP A 859 19.52 31.79 -2.81
N THR A 860 20.09 32.69 -2.02
CA THR A 860 19.70 34.10 -2.01
C THR A 860 20.21 34.88 -3.23
N ALA A 861 21.12 34.30 -4.04
CA ALA A 861 21.77 35.00 -5.14
C ALA A 861 20.82 35.31 -6.31
N VAL A 862 19.81 34.48 -6.51
CA VAL A 862 18.84 34.62 -7.62
C VAL A 862 17.64 35.51 -7.26
N LEU A 863 17.34 35.69 -5.97
CA LEU A 863 16.12 36.35 -5.50
C LEU A 863 15.92 37.77 -6.05
N PRO A 864 16.93 38.69 -6.00
CA PRO A 864 16.72 40.07 -6.46
C PRO A 864 16.41 40.16 -7.95
N THR A 865 17.14 39.39 -8.77
CA THR A 865 17.00 39.38 -10.22
C THR A 865 15.66 38.80 -10.63
N TRP A 866 15.30 37.62 -10.11
CA TRP A 866 14.04 36.96 -10.46
C TRP A 866 12.81 37.73 -9.99
N THR A 867 12.86 38.35 -8.80
CA THR A 867 11.79 39.22 -8.29
C THR A 867 11.58 40.43 -9.22
N THR A 868 12.67 41.08 -9.63
CA THR A 868 12.63 42.22 -10.54
C THR A 868 12.09 41.82 -11.92
N THR A 869 12.55 40.69 -12.45
CA THR A 869 12.09 40.18 -13.74
C THR A 869 10.61 39.82 -13.71
N ALA A 870 10.14 39.13 -12.67
CA ALA A 870 8.72 38.78 -12.52
C ALA A 870 7.84 40.03 -12.46
N ALA A 871 8.25 41.07 -11.73
CA ALA A 871 7.53 42.34 -11.67
C ALA A 871 7.47 43.05 -13.03
N LYS A 872 8.57 43.08 -13.77
CA LYS A 872 8.62 43.67 -15.12
C LYS A 872 7.74 42.92 -16.12
N LEU A 873 7.82 41.59 -16.11
CA LEU A 873 7.00 40.73 -16.97
C LEU A 873 5.51 40.97 -16.72
N LYS A 874 5.09 40.94 -15.44
CA LYS A 874 3.70 41.24 -15.05
C LYS A 874 3.25 42.63 -15.52
N SER A 875 4.08 43.65 -15.34
CA SER A 875 3.77 45.00 -15.81
C SER A 875 3.65 45.06 -17.34
N ALA A 876 4.58 44.43 -18.06
CA ALA A 876 4.61 44.45 -19.52
C ALA A 876 3.41 43.72 -20.13
N ALA A 877 3.05 42.53 -19.62
CA ALA A 877 1.90 41.78 -20.12
C ALA A 877 0.59 42.56 -19.96
N ASN A 878 0.40 43.20 -18.79
CA ASN A 878 -0.76 44.04 -18.51
C ASN A 878 -0.84 45.31 -19.35
N THR A 879 0.31 45.84 -19.80
CA THR A 879 0.37 47.06 -20.61
C THR A 879 0.24 46.76 -22.09
N LEU A 880 0.86 45.69 -22.57
CA LEU A 880 1.04 45.42 -24.00
C LEU A 880 0.00 44.45 -24.57
N LEU A 881 -0.55 43.55 -23.76
CA LEU A 881 -1.41 42.45 -24.25
C LEU A 881 -2.87 42.56 -23.75
N TRP A 882 -3.16 43.43 -22.78
CA TRP A 882 -4.54 43.58 -22.28
C TRP A 882 -5.42 44.35 -23.26
N ASN A 883 -6.53 43.73 -23.70
CA ASN A 883 -7.55 44.38 -24.51
C ASN A 883 -8.78 44.72 -23.65
N ALA A 884 -8.90 45.99 -23.28
CA ALA A 884 -9.99 46.46 -22.42
C ALA A 884 -11.38 46.28 -23.01
N THR A 885 -11.53 46.33 -24.34
CA THR A 885 -12.82 46.15 -25.03
C THR A 885 -13.26 44.69 -25.00
N ALA A 886 -12.34 43.77 -25.24
CA ALA A 886 -12.61 42.33 -25.14
C ALA A 886 -12.73 41.85 -23.69
N GLY A 887 -12.16 42.60 -22.74
CA GLY A 887 -12.08 42.20 -21.34
C GLY A 887 -11.16 40.99 -21.12
N LEU A 888 -10.20 40.79 -22.03
CA LEU A 888 -9.29 39.64 -22.14
C LEU A 888 -7.92 40.11 -22.65
N TYR A 889 -6.89 39.30 -22.42
CA TYR A 889 -5.60 39.46 -23.09
C TYR A 889 -5.68 38.93 -24.53
N THR A 890 -5.04 39.65 -25.46
CA THR A 890 -4.77 39.14 -26.81
C THR A 890 -3.61 38.17 -26.78
N ASP A 891 -3.60 37.25 -27.75
CA ASP A 891 -2.62 36.17 -27.84
C ASP A 891 -1.19 36.70 -27.93
N ASN A 892 -0.98 37.71 -28.79
CA ASN A 892 0.22 38.55 -28.86
C ASN A 892 -0.14 39.87 -29.59
N GLN A 893 0.84 40.74 -29.84
CA GLN A 893 0.60 42.05 -30.49
C GLN A 893 0.29 41.96 -32.00
N THR A 894 0.45 40.79 -32.62
CA THR A 894 0.29 40.60 -34.07
C THR A 894 -1.07 40.03 -34.47
N THR A 895 -1.94 39.74 -33.50
CA THR A 895 -3.24 39.11 -33.70
C THR A 895 -4.32 39.74 -32.82
N THR A 896 -5.58 39.55 -33.19
CA THR A 896 -6.76 39.92 -32.39
C THR A 896 -7.35 38.73 -31.62
N LEU A 897 -6.77 37.53 -31.78
CA LEU A 897 -7.16 36.34 -31.03
C LEU A 897 -7.05 36.61 -29.53
N THR A 898 -8.06 36.20 -28.77
CA THR A 898 -8.06 36.24 -27.31
C THR A 898 -8.19 34.79 -26.83
N PRO A 899 -7.05 34.09 -26.63
CA PRO A 899 -7.02 32.64 -26.52
C PRO A 899 -7.56 32.18 -25.16
N GLN A 900 -8.05 30.95 -25.09
CA GLN A 900 -8.51 30.34 -23.84
C GLN A 900 -7.32 30.07 -22.91
N ASP A 901 -6.24 29.51 -23.44
CA ASP A 901 -5.03 29.12 -22.71
C ASP A 901 -4.40 30.28 -21.93
N GLY A 902 -4.02 31.35 -22.61
CA GLY A 902 -3.30 32.45 -22.01
C GLY A 902 -4.15 33.30 -21.08
N ASN A 903 -5.46 33.39 -21.33
CA ASN A 903 -6.38 34.04 -20.39
C ASN A 903 -6.61 33.19 -19.13
N SER A 904 -6.67 31.87 -19.27
CA SER A 904 -6.74 30.96 -18.12
C SER A 904 -5.45 31.04 -17.30
N TRP A 905 -4.29 30.92 -17.95
CA TRP A 905 -2.98 31.03 -17.33
C TRP A 905 -2.72 32.39 -16.68
N ALA A 906 -3.23 33.49 -17.24
CA ALA A 906 -3.10 34.81 -16.62
C ALA A 906 -3.78 34.89 -15.24
N LEU A 907 -4.82 34.08 -14.99
CA LEU A 907 -5.46 33.97 -13.68
C LEU A 907 -4.74 32.96 -12.79
N VAL A 908 -4.44 31.77 -13.32
CA VAL A 908 -3.75 30.69 -12.57
C VAL A 908 -2.41 31.17 -12.01
N SER A 909 -1.63 31.88 -12.83
CA SER A 909 -0.33 32.44 -12.45
C SER A 909 -0.42 33.72 -11.61
N ASN A 910 -1.62 34.28 -11.40
CA ASN A 910 -1.83 35.60 -10.82
C ASN A 910 -1.10 36.74 -11.59
N LEU A 911 -1.05 36.67 -12.92
CA LEU A 911 -0.46 37.70 -13.78
C LEU A 911 -1.31 38.99 -13.81
N THR A 912 -2.63 38.88 -13.60
CA THR A 912 -3.51 40.07 -13.57
C THR A 912 -3.12 41.09 -12.49
N ASP A 913 -3.35 42.38 -12.75
CA ASP A 913 -3.02 43.49 -11.84
C ASP A 913 -4.22 44.05 -11.07
N SER A 914 -5.43 43.52 -11.28
CA SER A 914 -6.64 44.01 -10.63
C SER A 914 -7.74 42.95 -10.54
N ALA A 915 -8.58 43.06 -9.51
CA ALA A 915 -9.76 42.22 -9.33
C ALA A 915 -10.77 42.37 -10.49
N HIS A 916 -10.87 43.57 -11.07
CA HIS A 916 -11.71 43.81 -12.25
C HIS A 916 -11.28 42.93 -13.42
N LYS A 917 -9.99 42.86 -13.76
CA LYS A 917 -9.50 41.98 -14.83
C LYS A 917 -9.81 40.51 -14.55
N ARG A 918 -9.57 40.01 -13.33
CA ARG A 918 -9.90 38.63 -12.94
C ARG A 918 -11.36 38.30 -13.21
N THR A 919 -12.28 39.11 -12.70
CA THR A 919 -13.73 38.90 -12.90
C THR A 919 -14.17 39.06 -14.36
N SER A 920 -13.55 40.00 -15.09
CA SER A 920 -13.80 40.20 -16.53
C SER A 920 -13.42 38.97 -17.34
N ILE A 921 -12.21 38.45 -17.15
CA ILE A 921 -11.71 37.27 -17.88
C ILE A 921 -12.59 36.06 -17.60
N SER A 922 -12.89 35.78 -16.32
CA SER A 922 -13.77 34.67 -15.96
C SER A 922 -15.16 34.78 -16.62
N ARG A 923 -15.76 35.97 -16.71
CA ARG A 923 -17.07 36.15 -17.35
C ARG A 923 -16.98 36.01 -18.87
N ALA A 924 -15.93 36.56 -19.47
CA ALA A 924 -15.73 36.55 -20.91
C ALA A 924 -15.41 35.15 -21.45
N LEU A 925 -14.66 34.33 -20.71
CA LEU A 925 -14.46 32.91 -21.03
C LEU A 925 -15.77 32.13 -20.92
N ALA A 926 -16.47 32.25 -19.79
CA ALA A 926 -17.74 31.55 -19.56
C ALA A 926 -18.84 31.89 -20.60
N ALA A 927 -18.83 33.11 -21.12
CA ALA A 927 -19.77 33.55 -22.16
C ALA A 927 -19.59 32.83 -23.51
N ARG A 928 -18.45 32.14 -23.73
CA ARG A 928 -18.15 31.44 -24.99
C ARG A 928 -18.65 30.00 -25.03
N TRP A 929 -19.01 29.44 -23.90
CA TRP A 929 -19.26 28.00 -23.79
C TRP A 929 -20.42 27.54 -24.68
N GLY A 930 -20.13 26.52 -25.49
CA GLY A 930 -21.14 25.77 -26.21
C GLY A 930 -21.85 24.78 -25.30
N PRO A 931 -22.76 23.93 -25.83
CA PRO A 931 -23.44 22.89 -25.06
C PRO A 931 -22.49 21.81 -24.54
N TYR A 932 -21.33 21.60 -25.17
CA TYR A 932 -20.42 20.49 -24.86
C TYR A 932 -19.14 20.91 -24.11
N GLY A 933 -18.92 22.20 -23.84
CA GLY A 933 -17.75 22.66 -23.09
C GLY A 933 -17.22 24.02 -23.52
N ALA A 934 -16.00 24.32 -23.07
CA ALA A 934 -15.31 25.56 -23.34
C ALA A 934 -14.51 25.46 -24.66
N PRO A 935 -14.71 26.40 -25.60
CA PRO A 935 -14.01 26.38 -26.87
C PRO A 935 -12.58 26.92 -26.78
N ALA A 936 -11.60 26.18 -27.30
CA ALA A 936 -10.23 26.65 -27.50
C ALA A 936 -10.08 27.29 -28.88
N LEU A 937 -10.23 28.62 -28.96
CA LEU A 937 -10.24 29.35 -30.23
C LEU A 937 -8.89 29.33 -30.96
N GLU A 938 -7.82 29.10 -30.22
CA GLU A 938 -6.45 28.88 -30.69
C GLU A 938 -6.23 27.50 -31.33
N ALA A 939 -7.21 26.60 -31.25
CA ALA A 939 -7.15 25.23 -31.78
C ALA A 939 -8.35 24.93 -32.69
N ALA A 940 -8.64 25.84 -33.63
CA ALA A 940 -9.76 25.74 -34.56
C ALA A 940 -11.13 25.56 -33.85
N ASN A 941 -11.82 24.44 -34.09
CA ASN A 941 -13.12 24.11 -33.48
C ASN A 941 -12.99 23.08 -32.33
N ALA A 942 -11.84 23.01 -31.66
CA ALA A 942 -11.57 22.02 -30.62
C ALA A 942 -11.96 22.45 -29.20
N ILE A 943 -12.67 21.59 -28.49
CA ILE A 943 -12.79 21.61 -27.02
C ILE A 943 -11.61 20.82 -26.46
N SER A 944 -10.78 21.49 -25.66
CA SER A 944 -9.60 20.91 -25.02
C SER A 944 -9.79 20.78 -23.50
N PRO A 945 -9.90 19.56 -22.96
CA PRO A 945 -9.88 19.29 -21.53
C PRO A 945 -8.61 19.77 -20.83
N PHE A 946 -7.49 19.80 -21.54
CA PHE A 946 -6.23 20.35 -21.03
C PHE A 946 -6.39 21.81 -20.62
N ILE A 947 -6.80 22.67 -21.54
CA ILE A 947 -6.96 24.10 -21.27
C ILE A 947 -8.18 24.37 -20.39
N SER A 948 -9.25 23.62 -20.57
CA SER A 948 -10.44 23.76 -19.73
C SER A 948 -10.12 23.42 -18.27
N GLY A 949 -9.16 22.52 -18.00
CA GLY A 949 -8.65 22.25 -16.66
C GLY A 949 -8.02 23.49 -16.00
N PHE A 950 -7.29 24.31 -16.76
CA PHE A 950 -6.79 25.61 -16.27
C PHE A 950 -7.91 26.65 -16.18
N GLU A 951 -8.91 26.63 -17.06
CA GLU A 951 -10.07 27.52 -16.99
C GLU A 951 -10.90 27.29 -15.71
N LEU A 952 -11.03 26.03 -15.25
CA LEU A 952 -11.63 25.72 -13.95
C LEU A 952 -10.91 26.45 -12.80
N GLN A 953 -9.58 26.36 -12.79
CA GLN A 953 -8.75 27.05 -11.80
C GLN A 953 -8.85 28.57 -11.95
N ALA A 954 -8.96 29.08 -13.17
CA ALA A 954 -9.13 30.50 -13.45
C ALA A 954 -10.46 31.03 -12.87
N HIS A 955 -11.58 30.32 -13.05
CA HIS A 955 -12.85 30.68 -12.43
C HIS A 955 -12.77 30.76 -10.92
N LEU A 956 -12.09 29.80 -10.30
CA LEU A 956 -11.89 29.79 -8.86
C LEU A 956 -10.98 30.94 -8.43
N ALA A 957 -9.89 31.24 -9.13
CA ALA A 957 -9.04 32.41 -8.86
C ALA A 957 -9.78 33.76 -9.03
N ALA A 958 -10.88 33.78 -9.77
CA ALA A 958 -11.79 34.93 -9.91
C ALA A 958 -12.99 34.90 -8.94
N ASP A 959 -12.99 33.98 -7.96
CA ASP A 959 -14.07 33.79 -6.98
C ASP A 959 -15.42 33.46 -7.62
N ASN A 960 -15.40 32.80 -8.79
CA ASN A 960 -16.58 32.40 -9.56
C ASN A 960 -16.77 30.87 -9.55
N THR A 961 -16.96 30.31 -8.36
CA THR A 961 -17.22 28.87 -8.17
C THR A 961 -18.38 28.32 -9.00
N PRO A 962 -19.54 29.03 -9.16
CA PRO A 962 -20.64 28.52 -9.98
C PRO A 962 -20.23 28.26 -11.44
N ALA A 963 -19.36 29.08 -12.02
CA ALA A 963 -18.83 28.86 -13.36
C ALA A 963 -17.99 27.57 -13.41
N ALA A 964 -17.07 27.37 -12.46
CA ALA A 964 -16.26 26.15 -12.40
C ALA A 964 -17.12 24.88 -12.33
N LEU A 965 -18.10 24.83 -11.41
CA LEU A 965 -19.01 23.68 -11.28
C LEU A 965 -19.89 23.48 -12.53
N THR A 966 -20.36 24.57 -13.14
CA THR A 966 -21.13 24.50 -14.39
C THR A 966 -20.31 23.92 -15.53
N LEU A 967 -19.04 24.33 -15.67
CA LEU A 967 -18.15 23.79 -16.70
C LEU A 967 -17.83 22.32 -16.46
N MET A 968 -17.56 21.91 -15.21
CA MET A 968 -17.37 20.49 -14.84
C MET A 968 -18.56 19.63 -15.27
N ARG A 969 -19.77 20.00 -14.82
CA ARG A 969 -21.02 19.28 -15.14
C ARG A 969 -21.29 19.23 -16.64
N ARG A 970 -21.01 20.32 -17.35
CA ARG A 970 -21.24 20.43 -18.79
C ARG A 970 -20.27 19.57 -19.60
N MET A 971 -18.98 19.76 -19.36
CA MET A 971 -17.93 19.25 -20.22
C MET A 971 -17.53 17.83 -19.83
N TRP A 972 -17.12 17.61 -18.59
CA TRP A 972 -16.77 16.27 -18.10
C TRP A 972 -18.00 15.39 -17.92
N GLY A 973 -19.16 15.98 -17.60
CA GLY A 973 -20.41 15.23 -17.61
C GLY A 973 -20.84 14.76 -19.00
N TYR A 974 -20.57 15.56 -20.04
CA TYR A 974 -20.72 15.10 -21.42
C TYR A 974 -19.73 13.97 -21.75
N MET A 975 -18.47 14.10 -21.34
CA MET A 975 -17.47 13.04 -21.58
C MET A 975 -17.85 11.70 -20.96
N LEU A 976 -18.39 11.68 -19.74
CA LEU A 976 -18.81 10.43 -19.10
C LEU A 976 -20.06 9.82 -19.72
N ASN A 977 -21.05 10.66 -20.07
CA ASN A 977 -22.38 10.17 -20.44
C ASN A 977 -22.57 9.98 -21.96
N ASN A 978 -21.62 10.42 -22.79
CA ASN A 978 -21.69 10.13 -24.22
C ASN A 978 -21.53 8.62 -24.48
N PRO A 979 -22.45 7.95 -25.20
CA PRO A 979 -22.42 6.51 -25.43
C PRO A 979 -21.21 6.01 -26.24
N TYR A 980 -20.53 6.91 -26.96
CA TYR A 980 -19.31 6.61 -27.72
C TYR A 980 -18.03 6.86 -26.91
N MET A 981 -18.14 7.27 -25.65
CA MET A 981 -17.02 7.37 -24.73
C MET A 981 -17.01 6.20 -23.74
N THR A 982 -16.04 6.21 -22.83
CA THR A 982 -15.74 5.05 -21.99
C THR A 982 -16.54 5.01 -20.69
N ASN A 983 -17.22 6.10 -20.33
CA ASN A 983 -17.92 6.27 -19.05
C ASN A 983 -17.04 6.00 -17.81
N SER A 984 -15.72 6.04 -17.96
CA SER A 984 -14.76 5.65 -16.92
C SER A 984 -13.45 6.44 -16.97
N THR A 985 -13.11 7.02 -18.13
CA THR A 985 -11.90 7.81 -18.35
C THR A 985 -12.20 9.04 -19.18
N PHE A 986 -11.24 9.95 -19.29
CA PHE A 986 -11.41 11.19 -20.03
C PHE A 986 -10.60 11.26 -21.33
N ILE A 987 -11.27 11.76 -22.37
CA ILE A 987 -10.74 11.91 -23.72
C ILE A 987 -9.77 13.09 -23.83
N GLU A 988 -8.85 12.99 -24.77
CA GLU A 988 -7.85 13.98 -25.10
C GLU A 988 -8.43 15.30 -25.60
N GLY A 989 -9.47 15.25 -26.43
CA GLY A 989 -10.12 16.42 -27.02
C GLY A 989 -11.23 16.02 -27.98
N TYR A 990 -12.09 16.97 -28.34
CA TYR A 990 -13.23 16.75 -29.25
C TYR A 990 -13.71 18.07 -29.85
N SER A 991 -14.75 18.05 -30.68
CA SER A 991 -15.21 19.24 -31.42
C SER A 991 -16.26 20.05 -30.67
N PHE A 992 -16.41 21.32 -31.05
CA PHE A 992 -17.44 22.23 -30.52
C PHE A 992 -18.87 21.71 -30.65
N ASP A 993 -19.13 20.81 -31.59
CA ASP A 993 -20.42 20.17 -31.85
C ASP A 993 -20.61 18.83 -31.13
N GLY A 994 -19.62 18.41 -30.33
CA GLY A 994 -19.66 17.16 -29.59
C GLY A 994 -19.44 15.92 -30.47
N SER A 995 -18.88 16.05 -31.68
CA SER A 995 -18.35 14.91 -32.40
C SER A 995 -16.99 14.48 -31.81
N LEU A 996 -16.69 13.17 -31.88
CA LEU A 996 -15.39 12.60 -31.52
C LEU A 996 -14.32 12.90 -32.58
N HIS A 997 -14.21 14.17 -32.93
CA HIS A 997 -13.23 14.72 -33.84
C HIS A 997 -12.42 15.78 -33.09
N TYR A 998 -11.10 15.66 -33.09
CA TYR A 998 -10.21 16.65 -32.49
C TYR A 998 -9.40 17.30 -33.61
N ALA A 999 -9.71 18.58 -33.89
CA ALA A 999 -9.25 19.31 -35.07
C ALA A 999 -7.75 19.22 -35.39
N PRO A 1000 -6.82 19.12 -34.41
CA PRO A 1000 -5.41 18.89 -34.71
C PRO A 1000 -5.09 17.56 -35.40
N TYR A 1001 -6.01 16.60 -35.39
CA TYR A 1001 -5.88 15.30 -36.06
C TYR A 1001 -6.87 15.19 -37.22
N THR A 1002 -6.42 14.52 -38.27
CA THR A 1002 -7.27 14.12 -39.40
C THR A 1002 -7.81 12.71 -39.25
N ASN A 1003 -7.13 11.86 -38.46
CA ASN A 1003 -7.48 10.48 -38.17
C ASN A 1003 -8.16 10.39 -36.79
N ASP A 1004 -9.49 10.42 -36.76
CA ASP A 1004 -10.28 10.41 -35.51
C ASP A 1004 -10.05 9.18 -34.60
N PRO A 1005 -9.92 7.94 -35.13
CA PRO A 1005 -9.54 6.76 -34.33
C PRO A 1005 -8.27 6.93 -33.47
N ARG A 1006 -7.40 7.89 -33.82
CA ARG A 1006 -6.16 8.20 -33.08
C ARG A 1006 -6.41 8.86 -31.73
N VAL A 1007 -7.52 9.58 -31.57
CA VAL A 1007 -7.81 10.35 -30.35
C VAL A 1007 -7.82 9.40 -29.15
N SER A 1008 -7.10 9.74 -28.08
CA SER A 1008 -7.06 8.90 -26.88
C SER A 1008 -8.25 9.19 -25.97
N HIS A 1009 -8.91 8.14 -25.47
CA HIS A 1009 -10.04 8.24 -24.53
C HIS A 1009 -9.62 8.05 -23.06
N ALA A 1010 -8.31 7.95 -22.79
CA ALA A 1010 -7.71 7.99 -21.46
C ALA A 1010 -6.43 8.85 -21.53
N HIS A 1011 -6.60 10.16 -21.32
CA HIS A 1011 -5.54 11.16 -21.40
C HIS A 1011 -5.41 11.96 -20.10
N GLY A 1012 -4.24 11.92 -19.46
CA GLY A 1012 -3.97 12.50 -18.15
C GLY A 1012 -4.22 14.01 -18.08
N TRP A 1013 -4.04 14.72 -19.19
CA TRP A 1013 -4.29 16.16 -19.27
C TRP A 1013 -5.77 16.56 -19.13
N ALA A 1014 -6.69 15.58 -19.12
CA ALA A 1014 -8.13 15.81 -18.98
C ALA A 1014 -8.60 15.65 -17.53
N THR A 1015 -7.69 15.45 -16.58
CA THR A 1015 -8.02 15.08 -15.18
C THR A 1015 -8.15 16.26 -14.21
N GLY A 1016 -8.12 17.49 -14.72
CA GLY A 1016 -8.17 18.74 -13.94
C GLY A 1016 -9.29 18.87 -12.88
N PRO A 1017 -10.50 18.34 -13.08
CA PRO A 1017 -11.54 18.37 -12.04
C PRO A 1017 -11.14 17.66 -10.75
N THR A 1018 -10.37 16.57 -10.83
CA THR A 1018 -9.97 15.75 -9.67
C THR A 1018 -9.29 16.59 -8.60
N SER A 1019 -8.23 17.31 -8.98
CA SER A 1019 -7.51 18.20 -8.07
C SER A 1019 -8.32 19.46 -7.75
N THR A 1020 -9.11 19.97 -8.69
CA THR A 1020 -9.89 21.20 -8.49
C THR A 1020 -10.98 21.02 -7.43
N LEU A 1021 -11.70 19.90 -7.49
CA LEU A 1021 -12.70 19.52 -6.50
C LEU A 1021 -12.06 19.36 -5.12
N SER A 1022 -10.89 18.73 -5.03
CA SER A 1022 -10.24 18.51 -3.74
C SER A 1022 -9.63 19.78 -3.14
N PHE A 1023 -8.85 20.52 -3.94
CA PHE A 1023 -8.09 21.68 -3.46
C PHE A 1023 -8.93 22.94 -3.26
N TYR A 1024 -9.94 23.17 -4.10
CA TYR A 1024 -10.71 24.41 -4.07
C TYR A 1024 -12.15 24.23 -3.57
N ILE A 1025 -12.85 23.19 -4.04
CA ILE A 1025 -14.24 22.98 -3.62
C ILE A 1025 -14.29 22.46 -2.19
N GLY A 1026 -13.58 21.35 -1.91
CA GLY A 1026 -13.36 20.86 -0.54
C GLY A 1026 -12.38 21.70 0.28
N GLY A 1027 -11.56 22.51 -0.40
CA GLY A 1027 -10.80 23.60 0.18
C GLY A 1027 -9.45 23.22 0.81
N LEU A 1028 -8.91 22.03 0.56
CA LEU A 1028 -7.66 21.56 1.16
C LEU A 1028 -6.44 21.93 0.30
N ARG A 1029 -5.70 22.98 0.64
CA ARG A 1029 -4.53 23.41 -0.16
C ARG A 1029 -3.21 23.20 0.57
N ILE A 1030 -2.26 22.55 -0.09
CA ILE A 1030 -0.87 22.48 0.33
C ILE A 1030 -0.13 23.73 -0.16
N LEU A 1031 0.55 24.43 0.75
CA LEU A 1031 1.25 25.69 0.44
C LEU A 1031 2.78 25.57 0.52
N SER A 1032 3.29 24.54 1.18
CA SER A 1032 4.73 24.25 1.24
C SER A 1032 5.01 22.76 1.36
N ALA A 1033 6.28 22.39 1.23
CA ALA A 1033 6.83 21.03 1.22
C ALA A 1033 6.03 20.01 2.06
N GLY A 1034 5.34 19.10 1.38
CA GLY A 1034 4.59 17.98 1.94
C GLY A 1034 3.34 18.37 2.74
N GLY A 1035 2.92 19.64 2.71
CA GLY A 1035 1.83 20.14 3.56
C GLY A 1035 2.29 20.67 4.91
N ARG A 1036 3.57 21.02 5.09
CA ARG A 1036 4.05 21.69 6.33
C ARG A 1036 3.26 22.95 6.64
N THR A 1037 2.91 23.70 5.59
CA THR A 1037 1.90 24.74 5.64
C THR A 1037 0.77 24.45 4.67
N TRP A 1038 -0.44 24.83 5.10
CA TRP A 1038 -1.68 24.51 4.40
C TRP A 1038 -2.71 25.64 4.55
N GLU A 1039 -3.72 25.62 3.71
CA GLU A 1039 -4.91 26.47 3.81
C GLU A 1039 -6.16 25.60 3.72
N VAL A 1040 -7.14 25.85 4.59
CA VAL A 1040 -8.51 25.31 4.49
C VAL A 1040 -9.45 26.45 4.09
N SER A 1041 -9.87 26.46 2.82
CA SER A 1041 -10.68 27.53 2.23
C SER A 1041 -11.70 26.94 1.24
N PRO A 1042 -12.76 26.27 1.74
CA PRO A 1042 -13.75 25.59 0.90
C PRO A 1042 -14.63 26.57 0.13
N ARG A 1043 -14.99 26.17 -1.09
CA ARG A 1043 -15.77 27.00 -2.04
C ARG A 1043 -16.88 26.16 -2.62
N LEU A 1044 -18.02 26.12 -1.94
CA LEU A 1044 -19.09 25.16 -2.21
C LEU A 1044 -19.93 25.49 -3.45
N GLY A 1045 -20.07 26.76 -3.82
CA GLY A 1045 -20.96 27.14 -4.93
C GLY A 1045 -22.42 26.78 -4.60
N ASP A 1046 -23.00 25.84 -5.33
CA ASP A 1046 -24.36 25.34 -5.08
C ASP A 1046 -24.42 24.01 -4.31
N LEU A 1047 -23.26 23.45 -3.91
CA LEU A 1047 -23.16 22.22 -3.14
C LEU A 1047 -23.49 22.43 -1.66
N ARG A 1048 -24.11 21.43 -1.04
CA ARG A 1048 -24.54 21.49 0.38
C ARG A 1048 -23.62 20.70 1.29
N SER A 1049 -22.98 19.67 0.78
CA SER A 1049 -22.05 18.84 1.56
C SER A 1049 -20.88 18.41 0.70
N VAL A 1050 -19.66 18.58 1.23
CA VAL A 1050 -18.43 18.09 0.60
C VAL A 1050 -17.57 17.42 1.67
N ASP A 1051 -17.13 16.20 1.37
CA ASP A 1051 -16.19 15.41 2.17
C ASP A 1051 -15.00 15.06 1.27
N VAL A 1052 -13.81 15.49 1.66
CA VAL A 1052 -12.58 15.27 0.90
C VAL A 1052 -11.46 14.89 1.85
N GLY A 1053 -10.55 14.04 1.39
CA GLY A 1053 -9.29 13.82 2.05
C GLY A 1053 -8.24 13.24 1.12
N PHE A 1054 -6.98 13.40 1.50
CA PHE A 1054 -5.84 12.74 0.87
C PHE A 1054 -4.66 12.70 1.83
N GLU A 1055 -3.67 11.86 1.56
CA GLU A 1055 -2.50 11.71 2.41
C GLU A 1055 -1.22 12.26 1.78
N THR A 1056 -0.33 12.79 2.61
CA THR A 1056 1.06 13.03 2.25
C THR A 1056 1.97 12.24 3.19
N LYS A 1057 3.29 12.29 2.97
CA LYS A 1057 4.27 11.73 3.92
C LYS A 1057 4.18 12.30 5.34
N LEU A 1058 3.49 13.43 5.53
CA LEU A 1058 3.29 14.03 6.85
C LEU A 1058 2.06 13.45 7.56
N GLY A 1059 1.16 12.79 6.84
CA GLY A 1059 -0.11 12.24 7.33
C GLY A 1059 -1.31 12.74 6.50
N SER A 1060 -2.51 12.44 7.00
CA SER A 1060 -3.77 12.72 6.31
C SER A 1060 -4.21 14.18 6.43
N PHE A 1061 -4.72 14.72 5.32
CA PHE A 1061 -5.44 15.99 5.22
C PHE A 1061 -6.89 15.67 4.88
N ALA A 1062 -7.85 16.18 5.65
CA ALA A 1062 -9.27 15.93 5.40
C ALA A 1062 -10.12 17.14 5.76
N SER A 1063 -11.24 17.31 5.06
CA SER A 1063 -12.21 18.38 5.27
C SER A 1063 -13.63 17.88 5.00
N GLN A 1064 -14.51 18.13 5.96
CA GLN A 1064 -15.95 17.91 5.90
C GLN A 1064 -16.63 19.26 6.04
N VAL A 1065 -17.35 19.67 5.00
CA VAL A 1065 -17.94 21.00 4.90
C VAL A 1065 -19.42 20.88 4.60
N ASN A 1066 -20.23 21.56 5.39
CA ASN A 1066 -21.66 21.73 5.13
C ASN A 1066 -21.95 23.20 4.80
N GLY A 1067 -22.81 23.42 3.82
CA GLY A 1067 -23.23 24.75 3.39
C GLY A 1067 -24.71 24.84 3.06
N SER A 1068 -25.19 26.08 2.94
CA SER A 1068 -26.49 26.37 2.33
C SER A 1068 -26.42 26.29 0.80
N GLY A 1069 -27.57 26.23 0.13
CA GLY A 1069 -27.63 26.13 -1.34
C GLY A 1069 -27.12 27.35 -2.12
N ASP A 1070 -26.73 28.43 -1.42
CA ASP A 1070 -26.01 29.60 -1.95
C ASP A 1070 -24.50 29.58 -1.61
N GLY A 1071 -24.01 28.48 -1.04
CA GLY A 1071 -22.58 28.22 -0.83
C GLY A 1071 -22.00 28.76 0.48
N VAL A 1072 -22.83 29.32 1.37
CA VAL A 1072 -22.35 29.81 2.67
C VAL A 1072 -22.07 28.63 3.60
N VAL A 1073 -20.85 28.57 4.11
CA VAL A 1073 -20.42 27.50 5.04
C VAL A 1073 -21.18 27.62 6.36
N SER A 1074 -21.89 26.56 6.72
CA SER A 1074 -22.67 26.42 7.95
C SER A 1074 -22.01 25.48 8.97
N GLY A 1075 -21.12 24.59 8.50
CA GLY A 1075 -20.34 23.69 9.32
C GLY A 1075 -19.02 23.33 8.63
N LEU A 1076 -17.96 23.22 9.42
CA LEU A 1076 -16.65 22.78 8.96
C LEU A 1076 -16.02 21.90 10.04
N ARG A 1077 -15.54 20.73 9.63
CA ARG A 1077 -14.61 19.90 10.39
C ARG A 1077 -13.44 19.56 9.50
N PHE A 1078 -12.22 19.74 9.98
CA PHE A 1078 -11.04 19.40 9.19
C PHE A 1078 -9.95 18.80 10.06
N TRP A 1079 -9.04 18.11 9.39
CA TRP A 1079 -7.89 17.43 9.97
C TRP A 1079 -6.68 17.72 9.12
N THR A 1080 -5.59 18.07 9.78
CA THR A 1080 -4.26 18.16 9.17
C THR A 1080 -3.24 17.55 10.12
N PRO A 1081 -2.08 17.10 9.63
CA PRO A 1081 -1.14 16.37 10.48
C PRO A 1081 -0.57 17.20 11.62
N VAL A 1082 -0.39 16.59 12.79
CA VAL A 1082 0.25 17.25 13.95
C VAL A 1082 1.67 17.69 13.58
N GLY A 1083 2.05 18.90 13.98
CA GLY A 1083 3.35 19.51 13.64
C GLY A 1083 3.34 20.34 12.35
N THR A 1084 2.23 20.37 11.62
CA THR A 1084 1.98 21.34 10.53
C THR A 1084 1.28 22.60 11.06
N ARG A 1085 1.15 23.65 10.25
CA ARG A 1085 0.43 24.88 10.61
C ARG A 1085 -0.14 25.57 9.38
N GLY A 1086 -1.33 26.16 9.48
CA GLY A 1086 -1.96 26.79 8.32
C GLY A 1086 -2.96 27.89 8.67
N SER A 1087 -3.76 28.24 7.67
CA SER A 1087 -4.84 29.21 7.78
C SER A 1087 -6.18 28.60 7.40
N VAL A 1088 -7.25 29.18 7.92
CA VAL A 1088 -8.63 28.85 7.57
C VAL A 1088 -9.31 30.12 7.09
N SER A 1089 -9.96 30.08 5.93
CA SER A 1089 -10.67 31.24 5.35
C SER A 1089 -12.11 30.87 5.03
N LEU A 1090 -13.05 31.47 5.75
CA LEU A 1090 -14.49 31.26 5.60
C LEU A 1090 -15.20 32.61 5.48
N PRO A 1091 -15.17 33.25 4.30
CA PRO A 1091 -15.76 34.57 4.10
C PRO A 1091 -17.23 34.63 4.54
N GLY A 1092 -17.57 35.65 5.33
CA GLY A 1092 -18.93 35.86 5.83
C GLY A 1092 -19.31 35.02 7.06
N VAL A 1093 -18.46 34.11 7.52
CA VAL A 1093 -18.70 33.28 8.71
C VAL A 1093 -18.08 33.94 9.96
N ARG A 1094 -18.85 34.01 11.05
CA ARG A 1094 -18.37 34.43 12.36
C ARG A 1094 -18.41 33.25 13.32
N GLY A 1095 -17.31 33.04 14.05
CA GLY A 1095 -17.20 31.90 14.94
C GLY A 1095 -15.79 31.68 15.46
N VAL A 1096 -15.61 30.52 16.07
CA VAL A 1096 -14.32 30.05 16.55
C VAL A 1096 -14.06 28.62 16.06
N LEU A 1097 -12.82 28.32 15.76
CA LEU A 1097 -12.34 26.95 15.56
C LEU A 1097 -12.00 26.37 16.93
N ARG A 1098 -12.48 25.17 17.21
CA ARG A 1098 -12.19 24.43 18.44
C ARG A 1098 -11.51 23.11 18.08
N SER A 1099 -10.38 22.82 18.72
CA SER A 1099 -9.68 21.54 18.57
C SER A 1099 -10.18 20.49 19.55
N SER A 1100 -9.79 19.24 19.35
CA SER A 1100 -10.10 18.12 20.25
C SER A 1100 -9.48 18.26 21.64
N ASP A 1101 -8.36 18.97 21.79
CA ASP A 1101 -7.68 19.25 23.07
C ASP A 1101 -8.23 20.50 23.80
N GLY A 1102 -9.24 21.17 23.23
CA GLY A 1102 -9.89 22.34 23.81
C GLY A 1102 -9.26 23.69 23.43
N THR A 1103 -8.20 23.71 22.61
CA THR A 1103 -7.67 24.95 22.02
C THR A 1103 -8.71 25.66 21.16
N VAL A 1104 -8.75 27.00 21.22
CA VAL A 1104 -9.72 27.82 20.48
C VAL A 1104 -8.99 28.89 19.67
N VAL A 1105 -9.29 28.99 18.38
CA VAL A 1105 -8.80 30.05 17.49
C VAL A 1105 -10.00 30.81 16.93
N ARG A 1106 -10.05 32.13 17.12
CA ARG A 1106 -11.17 32.96 16.67
C ARG A 1106 -11.00 33.38 15.22
N LEU A 1107 -12.08 33.30 14.44
CA LEU A 1107 -12.13 33.91 13.11
C LEU A 1107 -12.20 35.44 13.24
N ASN A 1108 -11.40 36.16 12.47
CA ASN A 1108 -11.44 37.61 12.42
C ASN A 1108 -12.73 38.13 11.74
N GLY A 1109 -12.90 39.45 11.64
CA GLY A 1109 -14.10 40.06 11.04
C GLY A 1109 -14.36 39.68 9.57
N GLY A 1110 -13.36 39.15 8.87
CA GLY A 1110 -13.46 38.61 7.51
C GLY A 1110 -13.64 37.09 7.44
N GLY A 1111 -13.75 36.40 8.58
CA GLY A 1111 -13.89 34.94 8.62
C GLY A 1111 -12.57 34.18 8.48
N VAL A 1112 -11.43 34.80 8.80
CA VAL A 1112 -10.09 34.21 8.65
C VAL A 1112 -9.47 33.89 10.01
N ALA A 1113 -8.86 32.71 10.14
CA ALA A 1113 -7.93 32.35 11.20
C ALA A 1113 -6.56 32.03 10.60
N GLU A 1114 -5.51 32.59 11.19
CA GLU A 1114 -4.12 32.36 10.81
C GLU A 1114 -3.38 31.58 11.90
N ASP A 1115 -2.23 31.01 11.55
CA ASP A 1115 -1.36 30.28 12.46
C ASP A 1115 -2.03 29.11 13.21
N VAL A 1116 -3.04 28.48 12.60
CA VAL A 1116 -3.77 27.35 13.16
C VAL A 1116 -2.88 26.10 13.15
N PRO A 1117 -2.53 25.51 14.30
CA PRO A 1117 -1.68 24.31 14.33
C PRO A 1117 -2.43 23.09 13.80
N GLY A 1118 -1.68 22.12 13.29
CA GLY A 1118 -2.23 20.86 12.80
C GLY A 1118 -2.92 20.06 13.90
N GLY A 1119 -3.94 19.29 13.51
CA GLY A 1119 -4.82 18.55 14.40
C GLY A 1119 -6.26 18.52 13.86
N MET A 1120 -7.18 18.00 14.68
CA MET A 1120 -8.62 18.01 14.36
C MET A 1120 -9.25 19.32 14.85
N TRP A 1121 -10.00 19.98 13.97
CA TRP A 1121 -10.70 21.21 14.26
C TRP A 1121 -12.16 21.16 13.83
N VAL A 1122 -13.02 21.78 14.62
CA VAL A 1122 -14.45 21.96 14.35
C VAL A 1122 -14.80 23.43 14.45
N LEU A 1123 -15.53 23.95 13.47
CA LEU A 1123 -16.09 25.29 13.49
C LEU A 1123 -17.30 25.37 14.42
N VAL A 1124 -17.28 26.34 15.33
CA VAL A 1124 -18.41 26.73 16.17
C VAL A 1124 -18.86 28.13 15.76
N VAL A 1125 -20.01 28.21 15.09
CA VAL A 1125 -20.58 29.46 14.59
C VAL A 1125 -21.17 30.28 15.74
N GLU A 1126 -20.94 31.59 15.78
CA GLU A 1126 -21.58 32.48 16.75
C GLU A 1126 -23.05 32.71 16.36
N GLY A 1127 -23.98 32.20 17.19
CA GLY A 1127 -25.42 32.29 16.93
C GLY A 1127 -25.94 33.73 16.91
N ASN A 1128 -26.77 34.02 15.91
CA ASN A 1128 -27.62 35.21 15.89
C ASN A 1128 -28.61 35.10 17.06
N ARG A 1129 -28.44 35.89 18.13
CA ARG A 1129 -29.47 36.02 19.16
C ARG A 1129 -30.69 36.70 18.55
N THR A 1130 -31.79 35.97 18.40
CA THR A 1130 -33.12 36.54 18.62
C THR A 1130 -33.76 35.83 19.81
N ALA A 1131 -34.26 36.64 20.74
CA ALA A 1131 -34.68 36.27 22.08
C ALA A 1131 -35.90 35.34 22.10
N GLY A 1132 -35.90 34.37 23.01
CA GLY A 1132 -37.07 33.56 23.35
C GLY A 1132 -36.75 32.61 24.50
N ASN A 1133 -37.18 32.99 25.70
CA ASN A 1133 -36.97 32.32 26.98
C ASN A 1133 -37.66 30.93 27.01
N GLY A 1134 -36.95 29.86 27.40
CA GLY A 1134 -37.54 28.53 27.56
C GLY A 1134 -36.58 27.48 28.12
N SER A 1135 -36.88 27.02 29.33
CA SER A 1135 -36.18 26.03 30.16
C SER A 1135 -35.83 24.70 29.47
N LEU A 1136 -34.74 24.08 29.95
CA LEU A 1136 -34.34 22.69 29.72
C LEU A 1136 -35.50 21.68 29.92
N SER A 1137 -35.57 20.66 29.05
CA SER A 1137 -35.87 19.28 29.44
C SER A 1137 -35.37 18.26 28.41
N THR A 1138 -34.77 17.19 28.94
CA THR A 1138 -34.33 15.92 28.34
C THR A 1138 -35.33 15.26 27.38
N GLY A 1139 -34.84 14.64 26.30
CA GLY A 1139 -35.63 13.76 25.44
C GLY A 1139 -34.79 12.95 24.46
N SER A 1140 -34.83 11.63 24.62
CA SER A 1140 -34.19 10.54 23.89
C SER A 1140 -34.54 10.44 22.40
N GLY A 1141 -33.59 9.88 21.62
CA GLY A 1141 -33.84 8.84 20.61
C GLY A 1141 -34.65 9.23 19.37
N GLY A 1142 -33.97 9.36 18.23
CA GLY A 1142 -34.58 9.37 16.90
C GLY A 1142 -33.55 9.03 15.83
N ASN A 1143 -33.58 7.78 15.36
CA ASN A 1143 -32.84 7.28 14.21
C ASN A 1143 -33.09 8.17 12.99
N VAL A 1144 -32.03 8.72 12.39
CA VAL A 1144 -32.06 9.16 10.99
C VAL A 1144 -31.34 8.08 10.19
N SER A 1145 -32.13 7.14 9.68
CA SER A 1145 -31.70 6.21 8.64
C SER A 1145 -31.43 7.00 7.36
N GLY A 1146 -30.17 7.35 7.11
CA GLY A 1146 -29.70 7.73 5.78
C GLY A 1146 -29.89 6.54 4.86
N ALA A 1147 -30.66 6.71 3.79
CA ALA A 1147 -30.86 5.67 2.80
C ALA A 1147 -29.50 5.23 2.22
N VAL A 1148 -29.27 3.91 2.22
CA VAL A 1148 -28.16 3.27 1.50
C VAL A 1148 -28.38 3.53 0.00
N PRO A 1149 -27.47 4.20 -0.72
CA PRO A 1149 -27.55 4.31 -2.17
C PRO A 1149 -27.36 2.94 -2.82
N ALA A 1150 -28.07 2.67 -3.92
CA ALA A 1150 -27.93 1.42 -4.65
C ALA A 1150 -26.53 1.30 -5.27
N ALA A 1151 -25.94 0.10 -5.24
CA ALA A 1151 -24.66 -0.20 -5.88
C ALA A 1151 -24.70 0.11 -7.39
N TYR A 1152 -23.63 0.72 -7.90
CA TYR A 1152 -23.43 0.97 -9.33
C TYR A 1152 -23.15 -0.35 -10.07
N THR A 1153 -24.06 -0.76 -10.95
CA THR A 1153 -23.95 -2.03 -11.72
C THR A 1153 -23.45 -1.86 -13.15
N GLY A 1154 -22.99 -0.67 -13.56
CA GLY A 1154 -22.44 -0.44 -14.91
C GLY A 1154 -23.42 -0.64 -16.08
N THR A 1155 -24.69 -0.98 -15.84
CA THR A 1155 -25.69 -1.19 -16.89
C THR A 1155 -26.34 0.14 -17.25
N GLY A 1156 -25.90 0.75 -18.34
CA GLY A 1156 -26.63 1.84 -18.99
C GLY A 1156 -28.03 1.38 -19.35
N ALA A 1157 -29.04 2.11 -18.91
CA ALA A 1157 -30.43 1.87 -19.28
C ALA A 1157 -30.55 1.93 -20.81
N VAL A 1158 -30.89 0.80 -21.42
CA VAL A 1158 -31.27 0.72 -22.83
C VAL A 1158 -32.57 1.52 -23.00
N ALA A 1159 -32.47 2.74 -23.48
CA ALA A 1159 -33.61 3.53 -23.91
C ALA A 1159 -34.12 2.97 -25.25
N GLY A 1160 -35.22 2.24 -25.21
CA GLY A 1160 -35.96 1.83 -26.42
C GLY A 1160 -36.54 3.04 -27.17
N PRO A 1161 -36.78 2.93 -28.50
CA PRO A 1161 -37.02 4.07 -29.35
C PRO A 1161 -38.43 4.66 -29.19
N ALA A 1162 -38.50 5.97 -29.46
CA ALA A 1162 -39.64 6.85 -29.30
C ALA A 1162 -40.94 6.40 -29.99
N GLY A 1163 -42.06 6.61 -29.28
CA GLY A 1163 -43.42 6.60 -29.83
C GLY A 1163 -44.11 7.94 -29.61
N PHE A 1164 -44.28 8.70 -30.69
CA PHE A 1164 -45.19 9.85 -30.81
C PHE A 1164 -46.60 9.52 -30.29
N THR A 1165 -47.22 10.40 -29.47
CA THR A 1165 -48.57 11.00 -29.71
C THR A 1165 -49.06 11.91 -28.57
N ALA A 1166 -49.25 13.19 -28.92
CA ALA A 1166 -50.36 14.12 -28.65
C ALA A 1166 -51.15 14.13 -27.31
N LEU A 1167 -51.15 15.33 -26.68
CA LEU A 1167 -52.31 16.16 -26.22
C LEU A 1167 -53.52 15.49 -25.54
N VAL A 1168 -53.89 15.95 -24.34
CA VAL A 1168 -55.23 16.51 -23.94
C VAL A 1168 -55.40 16.63 -22.39
N LEU A 1169 -55.59 17.88 -21.95
CA LEU A 1169 -56.48 18.44 -20.90
C LEU A 1169 -56.72 17.81 -19.49
N VAL A 1170 -56.47 18.67 -18.48
CA VAL A 1170 -57.40 19.17 -17.42
C VAL A 1170 -57.76 18.30 -16.20
N ALA A 1171 -57.12 18.70 -15.08
CA ALA A 1171 -57.67 19.25 -13.82
C ALA A 1171 -58.39 18.41 -12.74
N VAL A 1172 -58.19 18.94 -11.51
CA VAL A 1172 -58.96 18.82 -10.24
C VAL A 1172 -58.70 17.53 -9.44
N GLY A 1173 -58.43 17.50 -8.13
CA GLY A 1173 -58.33 18.48 -7.03
C GLY A 1173 -57.92 17.68 -5.76
N TRP A 1174 -56.94 18.13 -4.98
CA TRP A 1174 -57.04 18.73 -3.63
C TRP A 1174 -57.79 17.98 -2.51
N PHE A 1175 -57.07 17.85 -1.38
CA PHE A 1175 -57.41 17.71 0.07
C PHE A 1175 -56.97 16.36 0.72
N ALA A 1176 -55.87 16.34 1.50
CA ALA A 1176 -55.68 16.76 2.91
C ALA A 1176 -55.99 15.62 3.91
N LEU A 1177 -55.33 15.39 5.04
CA LEU A 1177 -54.41 16.11 5.94
C LEU A 1177 -53.23 15.15 6.27
N LEU A 1178 -51.93 15.48 6.42
CA LEU A 1178 -51.18 16.56 7.09
C LEU A 1178 -51.38 16.66 8.61
N LEU A 1179 -50.52 15.93 9.34
CA LEU A 1179 -49.73 16.44 10.46
C LEU A 1179 -48.27 16.03 10.24
#